data_AF-A0A518D0R0-F1
#
_entry.id   AF-A0A518D0R0-F1
#
_cell.length_a   1.000
_cell.length_b   1.000
_cell.length_c   1.000
_cell.angle_alpha   90.00
_cell.angle_beta   90.00
_cell.angle_gamma   90.00
#
_symmetry.space_group_name_H-M   'P 1'
#
loop_
_entity.id
_entity.type
_entity.pdbx_description
1 polymer ?
#
loop_
_entity_poly.entity_id
_entity_poly.type
_entity_poly.pdbx_seq_one_letter_code
_entity_poly.pdbx_strand_id
1 'polypeptide(L)'
;MSSAPTFESATCAVSRLVGRVLCAGLLMAPALAARQEAAAVAVPSSATASGQQATRESRLVEYELVIAEGSRGPTGSGRPALTINGSVPGPVLRFTEGDVARIHVTNALTDESTSIHWHGLLVPNGMDGVPYLNFPPIEAGTTFVYEFPIRQSGTYWYHSHTGLQEQRGVYGGIVIEPAEPASIQVERDELVVLSDWTDEDPQEVMRSLMRGSEWYALKKGNAQTMLGAWRAGELGTYLRRERNRMPPMDISDVAYDAFLANGEVHHRIEAEPGERVRLRLVNAGASTYFYVTPGEGVLEIVAADGIDVEPLGVPRLLIAIAETYDAVVEVPASGVLELTAVAQDGSGRARITVGRGAGEIPVDPPRPNLYRMDDSIVGAVDAARTKVDPKALDRPRPPSPYNLLRALGSTELPQDAPRRELELRLTGDMTTYRWGFNGKTFAEDPVIGIREGEVVRMRFVNETMMHHPMHVHGHFFRVLTPQGELSPLKHTVDVPPMATRTIEFLADEPGDWFMHCHILYHMDMGMARVISYRAHEPEHVIRADPKLYGQTFGFLDGTLTTNMAMGRFAVMHDRETFGVRWDLQLHSHSGHAGHRMEGLEREVDLFWTHLFDENLRSIAGFRFADREGTRDRFFAGARYRLPYLVWTEAAVDSEGDLRVTLMRELALAERWDLDLMLEYDTETELEAEAGLNYTLTKELAATLLWHSEHRVGLGFRFTL
;
A
#
# COMPACT_ATOMS: atom_id res chain seq x y z
N MET A 1 -20.50 44.49 -42.59
CA MET A 1 -20.98 44.73 -41.21
C MET A 1 -21.57 43.42 -40.70
N SER A 2 -21.34 43.06 -39.43
CA SER A 2 -21.62 41.72 -38.91
C SER A 2 -23.06 41.58 -38.37
N SER A 3 -23.62 40.39 -38.45
CA SER A 3 -24.89 39.99 -37.83
C SER A 3 -24.84 38.49 -37.43
N ALA A 4 -25.59 38.13 -36.38
CA ALA A 4 -25.47 36.86 -35.66
C ALA A 4 -25.99 35.60 -36.41
N PRO A 5 -25.66 34.36 -35.96
CA PRO A 5 -25.94 33.10 -36.66
C PRO A 5 -27.12 32.29 -36.07
N THR A 6 -27.54 31.21 -36.74
CA THR A 6 -28.41 30.15 -36.16
C THR A 6 -28.33 28.78 -36.88
N PHE A 7 -28.24 27.70 -36.06
CA PHE A 7 -28.81 26.33 -36.17
C PHE A 7 -28.55 25.28 -37.29
N GLU A 8 -28.64 24.02 -36.82
CA GLU A 8 -29.19 22.78 -37.46
C GLU A 8 -28.37 21.80 -38.34
N SER A 9 -27.83 20.77 -37.66
CA SER A 9 -28.06 19.32 -37.85
C SER A 9 -27.90 18.60 -39.22
N ALA A 10 -26.95 17.68 -39.25
CA ALA A 10 -27.03 16.27 -39.71
C ALA A 10 -27.70 15.87 -41.06
N THR A 11 -26.96 15.11 -41.89
CA THR A 11 -27.41 13.75 -42.32
C THR A 11 -26.30 12.90 -42.96
N CYS A 12 -26.54 11.58 -42.99
CA CYS A 12 -25.66 10.53 -43.54
C CYS A 12 -25.97 10.24 -45.03
N ALA A 13 -24.95 9.94 -45.86
CA ALA A 13 -24.99 8.86 -46.87
C ALA A 13 -23.71 8.77 -47.74
N VAL A 14 -23.29 7.54 -48.08
CA VAL A 14 -23.13 6.96 -49.45
C VAL A 14 -22.21 5.72 -49.38
N SER A 15 -22.43 4.72 -50.23
CA SER A 15 -21.75 3.41 -50.16
C SER A 15 -21.55 2.75 -51.54
N ARG A 16 -20.46 1.96 -51.68
CA ARG A 16 -20.17 0.87 -52.66
C ARG A 16 -20.05 1.18 -54.18
N LEU A 17 -18.90 0.79 -54.75
CA LEU A 17 -18.60 0.19 -56.09
C LEU A 17 -17.05 0.13 -56.24
N VAL A 18 -16.30 -0.75 -56.96
CA VAL A 18 -16.44 -2.02 -57.75
C VAL A 18 -15.20 -2.88 -57.39
N GLY A 19 -15.13 -4.23 -57.44
CA GLY A 19 -16.18 -5.22 -57.71
C GLY A 19 -15.75 -6.59 -58.32
N ARG A 20 -14.65 -7.22 -57.85
CA ARG A 20 -14.20 -8.64 -58.09
C ARG A 20 -13.35 -8.98 -59.33
N VAL A 21 -12.42 -9.92 -59.12
CA VAL A 21 -12.13 -11.10 -59.98
C VAL A 21 -11.94 -12.32 -59.05
N LEU A 22 -12.32 -13.53 -59.50
CA LEU A 22 -12.12 -14.82 -58.80
C LEU A 22 -11.16 -15.72 -59.62
N CYS A 23 -10.42 -16.64 -58.97
CA CYS A 23 -10.76 -18.08 -58.97
C CYS A 23 -9.74 -19.02 -58.30
N ALA A 24 -10.30 -20.00 -57.58
CA ALA A 24 -9.87 -21.41 -57.44
C ALA A 24 -8.41 -21.79 -57.10
N GLY A 25 -8.24 -22.38 -55.91
CA GLY A 25 -7.15 -23.31 -55.54
C GLY A 25 -7.61 -24.12 -54.32
N LEU A 26 -7.47 -25.45 -54.34
CA LEU A 26 -8.09 -26.36 -53.34
C LEU A 26 -7.12 -27.51 -53.01
N LEU A 27 -7.27 -28.08 -51.80
CA LEU A 27 -6.57 -29.24 -51.22
C LEU A 27 -5.13 -29.01 -50.72
N MET A 28 -4.96 -28.96 -49.39
CA MET A 28 -4.35 -30.05 -48.59
C MET A 28 -4.08 -29.58 -47.15
N ALA A 29 -4.45 -30.39 -46.17
CA ALA A 29 -3.87 -30.35 -44.82
C ALA A 29 -2.70 -31.36 -44.76
N PRO A 30 -1.84 -31.32 -43.73
CA PRO A 30 -2.24 -31.94 -42.46
C PRO A 30 -1.93 -31.07 -41.22
N ALA A 31 -2.52 -31.44 -40.09
CA ALA A 31 -2.17 -30.89 -38.79
C ALA A 31 -0.92 -31.60 -38.21
N LEU A 32 -0.03 -30.84 -37.56
CA LEU A 32 0.84 -31.36 -36.51
C LEU A 32 0.49 -30.65 -35.21
N ALA A 33 -0.15 -31.36 -34.29
CA ALA A 33 -0.27 -30.95 -32.90
C ALA A 33 1.00 -31.41 -32.17
N ALA A 34 1.93 -30.48 -31.92
CA ALA A 34 3.08 -30.76 -31.08
C ALA A 34 2.63 -30.79 -29.60
N ARG A 35 2.67 -31.97 -28.98
CA ARG A 35 2.69 -32.05 -27.51
C ARG A 35 4.06 -31.57 -27.04
N GLN A 36 4.11 -30.48 -26.28
CA GLN A 36 5.24 -30.22 -25.41
C GLN A 36 4.99 -30.94 -24.09
N GLU A 37 5.74 -32.00 -23.84
CA GLU A 37 5.83 -32.60 -22.51
C GLU A 37 6.78 -31.72 -21.68
N ALA A 38 6.21 -30.91 -20.79
CA ALA A 38 6.98 -30.10 -19.85
C ALA A 38 7.63 -31.02 -18.81
N ALA A 39 8.93 -31.25 -18.96
CA ALA A 39 9.72 -32.02 -18.00
C ALA A 39 10.02 -31.16 -16.76
N ALA A 40 9.15 -31.26 -15.75
CA ALA A 40 9.37 -30.58 -14.48
C ALA A 40 10.66 -31.07 -13.82
N VAL A 41 11.58 -30.15 -13.52
CA VAL A 41 12.79 -30.41 -12.75
C VAL A 41 12.44 -30.27 -11.27
N ALA A 42 12.61 -31.33 -10.50
CA ALA A 42 12.26 -31.34 -9.08
C ALA A 42 13.31 -30.64 -8.22
N VAL A 43 12.86 -29.85 -7.23
CA VAL A 43 13.68 -29.35 -6.12
C VAL A 43 14.29 -30.56 -5.37
N PRO A 44 15.59 -30.56 -5.03
CA PRO A 44 16.29 -31.77 -4.60
C PRO A 44 15.96 -32.18 -3.15
N SER A 45 15.01 -33.11 -2.98
CA SER A 45 14.85 -33.88 -1.73
C SER A 45 16.05 -34.81 -1.50
N SER A 46 16.49 -34.93 -0.24
CA SER A 46 17.79 -35.51 0.10
C SER A 46 17.76 -36.99 0.50
N ALA A 47 18.63 -37.77 -0.15
CA ALA A 47 19.14 -39.08 0.28
C ALA A 47 18.11 -40.19 0.63
N THR A 48 17.72 -40.93 -0.41
CA THR A 48 17.13 -42.29 -0.41
C THR A 48 17.33 -43.15 0.85
N ALA A 49 16.21 -43.59 1.44
CA ALA A 49 16.10 -44.88 2.13
C ALA A 49 14.98 -45.70 1.47
N SER A 50 15.23 -46.96 1.09
CA SER A 50 14.31 -47.74 0.26
C SER A 50 13.16 -48.36 1.06
N GLY A 51 12.15 -47.54 1.40
CA GLY A 51 10.83 -47.98 1.85
C GLY A 51 9.80 -47.94 0.71
N GLN A 52 8.77 -48.78 0.76
CA GLN A 52 7.65 -48.71 -0.20
C GLN A 52 6.70 -47.57 0.19
N GLN A 53 6.93 -46.36 -0.32
CA GLN A 53 5.92 -45.30 -0.28
C GLN A 53 4.69 -45.76 -1.07
N ALA A 54 3.51 -45.70 -0.42
CA ALA A 54 2.25 -45.91 -1.11
C ALA A 54 1.94 -44.65 -1.94
N THR A 55 1.88 -44.78 -3.26
CA THR A 55 1.51 -43.68 -4.15
C THR A 55 0.06 -43.28 -3.88
N ARG A 56 -0.14 -42.22 -3.09
CA ARG A 56 -1.43 -41.60 -2.85
C ARG A 56 -1.98 -41.06 -4.19
N GLU A 57 -3.20 -41.44 -4.55
CA GLU A 57 -3.85 -40.94 -5.76
C GLU A 57 -4.14 -39.45 -5.63
N SER A 58 -3.78 -38.66 -6.64
CA SER A 58 -4.02 -37.21 -6.68
C SER A 58 -5.52 -36.92 -6.67
N ARG A 59 -6.03 -36.30 -5.61
CA ARG A 59 -7.45 -36.03 -5.44
C ARG A 59 -7.81 -34.66 -6.03
N LEU A 60 -8.89 -34.61 -6.80
CA LEU A 60 -9.55 -33.36 -7.14
C LEU A 60 -10.32 -32.82 -5.92
N VAL A 61 -10.02 -31.59 -5.53
CA VAL A 61 -10.65 -30.86 -4.42
C VAL A 61 -11.34 -29.63 -5.00
N GLU A 62 -12.67 -29.62 -4.95
CA GLU A 62 -13.50 -28.56 -5.54
C GLU A 62 -14.03 -27.60 -4.47
N TYR A 63 -13.99 -26.30 -4.76
CA TYR A 63 -14.55 -25.23 -3.93
C TYR A 63 -15.40 -24.27 -4.79
N GLU A 64 -16.44 -23.69 -4.18
CA GLU A 64 -17.20 -22.56 -4.72
C GLU A 64 -17.04 -21.35 -3.79
N LEU A 65 -16.69 -20.21 -4.36
CA LEU A 65 -16.48 -18.93 -3.68
C LEU A 65 -17.31 -17.85 -4.38
N VAL A 66 -18.37 -17.39 -3.70
CA VAL A 66 -19.24 -16.30 -4.17
C VAL A 66 -18.79 -15.00 -3.50
N ILE A 67 -18.30 -14.05 -4.31
CA ILE A 67 -17.92 -12.71 -3.86
C ILE A 67 -19.15 -11.80 -3.98
N ALA A 68 -19.64 -11.29 -2.86
CA ALA A 68 -20.89 -10.52 -2.81
C ALA A 68 -20.81 -9.39 -1.77
N GLU A 69 -21.55 -8.28 -2.00
CA GLU A 69 -21.69 -7.24 -0.98
C GLU A 69 -22.50 -7.75 0.21
N GLY A 70 -21.93 -7.59 1.42
CA GLY A 70 -22.54 -7.98 2.68
C GLY A 70 -23.54 -6.94 3.21
N SER A 71 -24.07 -7.19 4.41
CA SER A 71 -25.05 -6.29 5.05
C SER A 71 -24.46 -5.27 6.03
N ARG A 72 -23.17 -5.40 6.40
CA ARG A 72 -22.44 -4.55 7.36
C ARG A 72 -20.93 -4.84 7.31
N GLY A 73 -20.11 -3.93 7.84
CA GLY A 73 -18.71 -4.22 8.19
C GLY A 73 -18.57 -4.98 9.54
N PRO A 74 -17.39 -5.51 9.88
CA PRO A 74 -17.11 -6.19 11.17
C PRO A 74 -17.34 -5.30 12.41
N THR A 75 -17.20 -3.99 12.28
CA THR A 75 -17.53 -2.97 13.31
C THR A 75 -19.03 -2.87 13.60
N GLY A 76 -19.88 -3.28 12.66
CA GLY A 76 -21.33 -3.03 12.69
C GLY A 76 -21.73 -1.63 12.21
N SER A 77 -20.78 -0.80 11.77
CA SER A 77 -20.97 0.53 11.19
C SER A 77 -20.24 0.65 9.85
N GLY A 78 -20.16 1.87 9.29
CA GLY A 78 -19.42 2.15 8.05
C GLY A 78 -20.07 1.60 6.77
N ARG A 79 -19.25 1.48 5.73
CA ARG A 79 -19.61 0.81 4.47
C ARG A 79 -19.74 -0.71 4.69
N PRO A 80 -20.69 -1.41 4.04
CA PRO A 80 -20.74 -2.86 4.07
C PRO A 80 -19.46 -3.50 3.52
N ALA A 81 -19.05 -4.61 4.12
CA ALA A 81 -17.94 -5.41 3.62
C ALA A 81 -18.30 -6.13 2.32
N LEU A 82 -17.32 -6.38 1.46
CA LEU A 82 -17.39 -7.44 0.47
C LEU A 82 -17.08 -8.76 1.17
N THR A 83 -17.94 -9.75 0.96
CA THR A 83 -17.89 -11.05 1.63
C THR A 83 -17.56 -12.16 0.64
N ILE A 84 -16.93 -13.22 1.12
CA ILE A 84 -16.74 -14.46 0.35
C ILE A 84 -17.57 -15.55 1.04
N ASN A 85 -18.55 -16.11 0.32
CA ASN A 85 -19.57 -17.00 0.89
C ASN A 85 -20.32 -16.44 2.12
N GLY A 86 -20.41 -15.10 2.23
CA GLY A 86 -21.11 -14.41 3.32
C GLY A 86 -20.28 -14.12 4.57
N SER A 87 -18.98 -14.42 4.58
CA SER A 87 -18.06 -14.09 5.69
C SER A 87 -16.89 -13.19 5.26
N VAL A 88 -16.26 -12.57 6.26
CA VAL A 88 -14.94 -11.90 6.18
C VAL A 88 -14.16 -12.30 7.46
N PRO A 89 -13.02 -13.00 7.36
CA PRO A 89 -12.43 -13.58 6.15
C PRO A 89 -13.37 -14.56 5.43
N GLY A 90 -13.06 -14.86 4.17
CA GLY A 90 -13.63 -15.98 3.43
C GLY A 90 -13.29 -17.34 4.05
N PRO A 91 -13.94 -18.43 3.58
CA PRO A 91 -13.72 -19.77 4.11
C PRO A 91 -12.26 -20.21 3.96
N VAL A 92 -11.76 -20.94 4.96
CA VAL A 92 -10.42 -21.54 4.90
C VAL A 92 -10.42 -22.69 3.89
N LEU A 93 -9.60 -22.59 2.86
CA LEU A 93 -9.37 -23.66 1.90
C LEU A 93 -8.38 -24.66 2.51
N ARG A 94 -8.67 -25.96 2.45
CA ARG A 94 -7.75 -27.02 2.89
C ARG A 94 -7.50 -28.02 1.78
N PHE A 95 -6.23 -28.25 1.50
CA PHE A 95 -5.73 -29.20 0.50
C PHE A 95 -4.68 -30.12 1.13
N THR A 96 -4.30 -31.20 0.44
CA THR A 96 -2.99 -31.82 0.63
C THR A 96 -2.11 -31.55 -0.58
N GLU A 97 -0.81 -31.47 -0.37
CA GLU A 97 0.20 -31.64 -1.41
C GLU A 97 -0.10 -32.88 -2.29
N GLY A 98 -0.07 -32.70 -3.61
CA GLY A 98 -0.46 -33.73 -4.59
C GLY A 98 -1.93 -33.74 -5.00
N ASP A 99 -2.80 -32.97 -4.33
CA ASP A 99 -4.17 -32.73 -4.79
C ASP A 99 -4.21 -31.81 -6.04
N VAL A 100 -5.35 -31.77 -6.73
CA VAL A 100 -5.65 -30.77 -7.76
C VAL A 100 -6.76 -29.87 -7.23
N ALA A 101 -6.49 -28.57 -7.14
CA ALA A 101 -7.50 -27.59 -6.77
C ALA A 101 -8.35 -27.21 -7.99
N ARG A 102 -9.68 -27.17 -7.82
CA ARG A 102 -10.61 -26.52 -8.74
C ARG A 102 -11.47 -25.55 -7.94
N ILE A 103 -11.38 -24.25 -8.24
CA ILE A 103 -12.05 -23.20 -7.47
C ILE A 103 -12.92 -22.36 -8.39
N HIS A 104 -14.23 -22.45 -8.19
CA HIS A 104 -15.24 -21.68 -8.90
C HIS A 104 -15.44 -20.35 -8.18
N VAL A 105 -14.89 -19.26 -8.73
CA VAL A 105 -15.03 -17.91 -8.16
C VAL A 105 -16.10 -17.16 -8.94
N THR A 106 -17.24 -16.94 -8.29
CA THR A 106 -18.41 -16.25 -8.85
C THR A 106 -18.46 -14.81 -8.34
N ASN A 107 -18.41 -13.85 -9.25
CA ASN A 107 -18.62 -12.44 -8.94
C ASN A 107 -20.14 -12.15 -8.92
N ALA A 108 -20.69 -11.88 -7.73
CA ALA A 108 -22.07 -11.48 -7.53
C ALA A 108 -22.24 -9.98 -7.20
N LEU A 109 -21.20 -9.16 -7.46
CA LEU A 109 -21.28 -7.70 -7.42
C LEU A 109 -22.06 -7.16 -8.63
N THR A 110 -22.55 -5.93 -8.53
CA THR A 110 -23.44 -5.30 -9.53
C THR A 110 -22.70 -4.61 -10.68
N ASP A 111 -21.57 -3.98 -10.39
CA ASP A 111 -20.93 -2.98 -11.24
C ASP A 111 -19.40 -2.93 -11.08
N GLU A 112 -18.84 -3.83 -10.25
CA GLU A 112 -17.39 -4.03 -10.08
C GLU A 112 -16.98 -5.41 -10.64
N SER A 113 -15.87 -5.46 -11.38
CA SER A 113 -15.15 -6.71 -11.64
C SER A 113 -14.34 -7.12 -10.40
N THR A 114 -13.84 -8.35 -10.37
CA THR A 114 -13.03 -8.87 -9.26
C THR A 114 -12.00 -9.90 -9.75
N SER A 115 -11.15 -10.38 -8.86
CA SER A 115 -10.14 -11.41 -9.08
C SER A 115 -9.80 -12.08 -7.75
N ILE A 116 -9.02 -13.17 -7.77
CA ILE A 116 -8.43 -13.78 -6.56
C ILE A 116 -7.01 -14.23 -6.89
N HIS A 117 -6.02 -13.63 -6.23
CA HIS A 117 -4.64 -14.12 -6.22
C HIS A 117 -4.47 -15.18 -5.12
N TRP A 118 -3.61 -16.18 -5.39
CA TRP A 118 -3.30 -17.30 -4.50
C TRP A 118 -1.93 -17.07 -3.87
N HIS A 119 -1.90 -16.22 -2.83
CA HIS A 119 -0.67 -15.66 -2.29
C HIS A 119 0.32 -16.71 -1.83
N GLY A 120 1.48 -16.76 -2.50
CA GLY A 120 2.55 -17.71 -2.22
C GLY A 120 2.43 -19.08 -2.91
N LEU A 121 1.37 -19.35 -3.67
CA LEU A 121 1.21 -20.60 -4.40
C LEU A 121 1.90 -20.55 -5.77
N LEU A 122 2.65 -21.61 -6.10
CA LEU A 122 3.31 -21.83 -7.37
C LEU A 122 2.32 -22.33 -8.43
N VAL A 123 1.31 -21.51 -8.76
CA VAL A 123 0.28 -21.83 -9.76
C VAL A 123 0.81 -21.72 -11.20
N PRO A 124 0.12 -22.25 -12.23
CA PRO A 124 0.39 -21.88 -13.63
C PRO A 124 0.13 -20.38 -13.84
N ASN A 125 0.96 -19.70 -14.62
CA ASN A 125 0.94 -18.23 -14.74
C ASN A 125 -0.41 -17.62 -15.19
N GLY A 126 -1.24 -18.36 -15.94
CA GLY A 126 -2.61 -17.95 -16.31
C GLY A 126 -3.67 -18.13 -15.22
N MET A 127 -3.31 -18.66 -14.05
CA MET A 127 -4.16 -18.87 -12.87
C MET A 127 -3.75 -17.97 -11.69
N ASP A 128 -2.76 -17.08 -11.87
CA ASP A 128 -2.19 -16.21 -10.83
C ASP A 128 -3.16 -15.15 -10.29
N GLY A 129 -4.28 -14.89 -10.99
CA GLY A 129 -5.31 -13.97 -10.52
C GLY A 129 -5.03 -12.48 -10.75
N VAL A 130 -3.81 -12.06 -11.09
CA VAL A 130 -3.48 -10.64 -11.37
C VAL A 130 -4.17 -10.17 -12.66
N PRO A 131 -5.21 -9.32 -12.57
CA PRO A 131 -6.06 -9.01 -13.72
C PRO A 131 -5.30 -8.23 -14.80
N TYR A 132 -5.73 -8.43 -16.05
CA TYR A 132 -5.17 -7.85 -17.28
C TYR A 132 -3.73 -8.27 -17.65
N LEU A 133 -2.92 -8.77 -16.71
CA LEU A 133 -1.54 -9.23 -16.93
C LEU A 133 -1.51 -10.56 -17.70
N ASN A 134 -1.79 -11.66 -17.02
CA ASN A 134 -1.97 -12.99 -17.62
C ASN A 134 -3.33 -13.63 -17.26
N PHE A 135 -4.17 -12.93 -16.49
CA PHE A 135 -5.48 -13.37 -16.01
C PHE A 135 -6.59 -12.37 -16.43
N PRO A 136 -7.78 -12.82 -16.87
CA PRO A 136 -8.89 -11.93 -17.23
C PRO A 136 -9.66 -11.47 -15.98
N PRO A 137 -10.11 -10.21 -15.87
CA PRO A 137 -10.99 -9.80 -14.78
C PRO A 137 -12.28 -10.64 -14.74
N ILE A 138 -12.74 -11.01 -13.55
CA ILE A 138 -14.01 -11.72 -13.35
C ILE A 138 -15.12 -10.65 -13.33
N GLU A 139 -15.81 -10.50 -14.46
CA GLU A 139 -16.86 -9.49 -14.63
C GLU A 139 -18.10 -9.75 -13.75
N ALA A 140 -18.84 -8.69 -13.44
CA ALA A 140 -20.06 -8.75 -12.64
C ALA A 140 -21.07 -9.77 -13.18
N GLY A 141 -21.56 -10.67 -12.32
CA GLY A 141 -22.47 -11.75 -12.68
C GLY A 141 -21.83 -12.95 -13.40
N THR A 142 -20.50 -13.05 -13.43
CA THR A 142 -19.78 -14.17 -14.09
C THR A 142 -19.00 -15.05 -13.10
N THR A 143 -18.63 -16.25 -13.54
CA THR A 143 -17.82 -17.21 -12.77
C THR A 143 -16.55 -17.55 -13.55
N PHE A 144 -15.39 -17.44 -12.91
CA PHE A 144 -14.14 -18.03 -13.39
C PHE A 144 -13.85 -19.34 -12.67
N VAL A 145 -13.19 -20.29 -13.33
CA VAL A 145 -12.77 -21.56 -12.74
C VAL A 145 -11.25 -21.65 -12.75
N TYR A 146 -10.63 -21.47 -11.59
CA TYR A 146 -9.21 -21.72 -11.40
C TYR A 146 -9.00 -23.24 -11.29
N GLU A 147 -8.03 -23.79 -12.01
CA GLU A 147 -7.67 -25.22 -11.91
C GLU A 147 -6.16 -25.39 -11.98
N PHE A 148 -5.56 -25.95 -10.93
CA PHE A 148 -4.11 -26.14 -10.84
C PHE A 148 -3.71 -27.26 -9.87
N PRO A 149 -2.54 -27.93 -10.10
CA PRO A 149 -2.00 -28.90 -9.15
C PRO A 149 -1.43 -28.21 -7.92
N ILE A 150 -1.63 -28.82 -6.75
CA ILE A 150 -1.02 -28.40 -5.48
C ILE A 150 0.34 -29.10 -5.34
N ARG A 151 1.43 -28.34 -5.52
CA ARG A 151 2.82 -28.83 -5.59
C ARG A 151 3.74 -28.32 -4.47
N GLN A 152 3.14 -27.96 -3.33
CA GLN A 152 3.81 -27.48 -2.12
C GLN A 152 2.91 -27.76 -0.90
N SER A 153 3.43 -27.58 0.31
CA SER A 153 2.68 -27.61 1.58
C SER A 153 2.84 -26.29 2.35
N GLY A 154 2.08 -26.08 3.42
CA GLY A 154 2.23 -24.95 4.35
C GLY A 154 1.01 -24.04 4.49
N THR A 155 1.22 -22.89 5.16
CA THR A 155 0.21 -21.85 5.40
C THR A 155 0.32 -20.73 4.35
N TYR A 156 -0.78 -20.49 3.65
CA TYR A 156 -0.90 -19.47 2.61
C TYR A 156 -2.25 -18.73 2.74
N TRP A 157 -2.55 -17.84 1.82
CA TRP A 157 -3.81 -17.10 1.82
C TRP A 157 -4.22 -16.71 0.40
N TYR A 158 -5.42 -16.14 0.25
CA TYR A 158 -5.95 -15.65 -1.01
C TYR A 158 -6.65 -14.31 -0.81
N HIS A 159 -6.55 -13.41 -1.80
CA HIS A 159 -7.12 -12.06 -1.72
C HIS A 159 -7.47 -11.50 -3.10
N SER A 160 -8.34 -10.50 -3.18
CA SER A 160 -8.62 -9.82 -4.45
C SER A 160 -7.44 -8.96 -4.89
N HIS A 161 -7.03 -9.16 -6.13
CA HIS A 161 -6.00 -8.36 -6.81
C HIS A 161 -6.64 -7.27 -7.71
N THR A 162 -7.91 -6.92 -7.47
CA THR A 162 -8.66 -5.90 -8.20
C THR A 162 -8.86 -4.65 -7.35
N GLY A 163 -7.94 -3.69 -7.47
CA GLY A 163 -7.96 -2.44 -6.71
C GLY A 163 -8.05 -2.65 -5.19
N LEU A 164 -8.83 -1.81 -4.50
CA LEU A 164 -8.90 -1.81 -3.04
C LEU A 164 -9.96 -2.79 -2.45
N GLN A 165 -10.27 -3.89 -3.15
CA GLN A 165 -11.28 -4.87 -2.68
C GLN A 165 -10.80 -5.74 -1.51
N GLU A 166 -9.49 -5.95 -1.37
CA GLU A 166 -8.88 -6.62 -0.22
C GLU A 166 -9.28 -5.94 1.10
N GLN A 167 -9.04 -4.63 1.23
CA GLN A 167 -9.44 -3.83 2.39
C GLN A 167 -10.94 -3.96 2.73
N ARG A 168 -11.80 -4.16 1.73
CA ARG A 168 -13.25 -4.32 1.90
C ARG A 168 -13.67 -5.71 2.40
N GLY A 169 -12.74 -6.67 2.51
CA GLY A 169 -13.00 -8.01 3.05
C GLY A 169 -12.80 -9.17 2.07
N VAL A 170 -12.36 -8.93 0.84
CA VAL A 170 -12.12 -10.01 -0.14
C VAL A 170 -10.75 -10.66 0.09
N TYR A 171 -10.64 -11.42 1.19
CA TYR A 171 -9.49 -12.26 1.53
C TYR A 171 -9.91 -13.48 2.36
N GLY A 172 -9.10 -14.54 2.37
CA GLY A 172 -9.27 -15.74 3.17
C GLY A 172 -8.01 -16.59 3.25
N GLY A 173 -7.99 -17.63 4.08
CA GLY A 173 -6.79 -18.45 4.31
C GLY A 173 -6.74 -19.76 3.52
N ILE A 174 -5.54 -20.30 3.35
CA ILE A 174 -5.28 -21.61 2.77
C ILE A 174 -4.35 -22.40 3.71
N VAL A 175 -4.71 -23.64 4.03
CA VAL A 175 -3.79 -24.59 4.67
C VAL A 175 -3.58 -25.78 3.74
N ILE A 176 -2.32 -26.09 3.45
CA ILE A 176 -1.96 -27.22 2.60
C ILE A 176 -1.16 -28.21 3.45
N GLU A 177 -1.79 -29.33 3.79
CA GLU A 177 -1.12 -30.38 4.54
C GLU A 177 -0.05 -31.06 3.66
N PRO A 178 1.14 -31.39 4.20
CA PRO A 178 2.17 -32.10 3.45
C PRO A 178 1.74 -33.52 3.06
N ALA A 179 2.33 -34.07 1.99
CA ALA A 179 2.02 -35.41 1.51
C ALA A 179 2.51 -36.51 2.49
N GLU A 180 3.62 -36.25 3.17
CA GLU A 180 4.17 -37.04 4.28
C GLU A 180 3.82 -36.41 5.64
N PRO A 181 3.80 -37.17 6.76
CA PRO A 181 3.46 -36.63 8.08
C PRO A 181 4.35 -35.45 8.50
N ALA A 182 3.71 -34.35 8.95
CA ALA A 182 4.41 -33.12 9.33
C ALA A 182 5.51 -33.34 10.38
N SER A 183 6.63 -32.65 10.18
CA SER A 183 7.84 -32.65 11.03
C SER A 183 7.52 -32.46 12.53
N ILE A 184 6.57 -31.59 12.82
CA ILE A 184 6.09 -31.28 14.17
C ILE A 184 4.63 -31.70 14.31
N GLN A 185 4.43 -32.66 15.21
CA GLN A 185 3.11 -33.07 15.69
C GLN A 185 2.62 -32.09 16.77
N VAL A 186 1.32 -31.79 16.72
CA VAL A 186 0.57 -30.93 17.64
C VAL A 186 -0.82 -31.53 17.83
N GLU A 187 -1.43 -31.32 18.99
CA GLU A 187 -2.80 -31.77 19.23
C GLU A 187 -3.84 -30.95 18.44
N ARG A 188 -3.50 -29.71 18.07
CA ARG A 188 -4.40 -28.76 17.39
C ARG A 188 -3.68 -27.87 16.38
N ASP A 189 -4.37 -27.56 15.28
CA ASP A 189 -3.88 -26.82 14.11
C ASP A 189 -4.94 -25.81 13.64
N GLU A 190 -4.75 -24.53 13.98
CA GLU A 190 -5.76 -23.48 13.84
C GLU A 190 -5.20 -22.28 13.08
N LEU A 191 -5.97 -21.77 12.11
CA LEU A 191 -5.60 -20.61 11.32
C LEU A 191 -6.07 -19.33 11.99
N VAL A 192 -5.22 -18.30 12.04
CA VAL A 192 -5.58 -16.95 12.47
C VAL A 192 -5.19 -15.95 11.38
N VAL A 193 -6.19 -15.46 10.66
CA VAL A 193 -6.06 -14.33 9.73
C VAL A 193 -6.18 -13.03 10.52
N LEU A 194 -5.06 -12.32 10.68
CA LEU A 194 -5.02 -10.96 11.19
C LEU A 194 -5.41 -9.98 10.08
N SER A 195 -6.16 -8.94 10.38
CA SER A 195 -6.46 -7.88 9.42
C SER A 195 -6.75 -6.54 10.08
N ASP A 196 -6.69 -5.49 9.27
CA ASP A 196 -7.16 -4.15 9.61
C ASP A 196 -8.50 -3.86 8.91
N TRP A 197 -9.26 -2.91 9.47
CA TRP A 197 -10.57 -2.54 8.97
C TRP A 197 -10.82 -1.04 9.11
N THR A 198 -11.39 -0.42 8.09
CA THR A 198 -11.94 0.93 8.19
C THR A 198 -13.39 0.98 7.74
N ASP A 199 -14.17 1.83 8.40
CA ASP A 199 -15.58 2.08 8.10
C ASP A 199 -15.77 3.00 6.87
N GLU A 200 -14.68 3.60 6.39
CA GLU A 200 -14.61 4.48 5.23
C GLU A 200 -14.52 3.71 3.91
N ASP A 201 -14.94 4.31 2.79
CA ASP A 201 -14.62 3.79 1.45
C ASP A 201 -13.11 3.89 1.21
N PRO A 202 -12.38 2.80 0.89
CA PRO A 202 -10.95 2.86 0.59
C PRO A 202 -10.59 3.84 -0.54
N GLN A 203 -11.52 4.19 -1.43
CA GLN A 203 -11.32 5.25 -2.43
C GLN A 203 -11.31 6.66 -1.80
N GLU A 204 -12.08 6.93 -0.75
CA GLU A 204 -11.97 8.17 0.05
C GLU A 204 -10.72 8.18 0.94
N VAL A 205 -10.27 6.99 1.38
CA VAL A 205 -8.95 6.83 2.01
C VAL A 205 -7.86 7.26 1.04
N MET A 206 -7.82 6.66 -0.16
CA MET A 206 -6.86 7.00 -1.21
C MET A 206 -6.89 8.49 -1.56
N ARG A 207 -8.06 9.07 -1.87
CA ARG A 207 -8.19 10.52 -2.17
C ARG A 207 -7.61 11.41 -1.08
N SER A 208 -7.65 10.98 0.18
CA SER A 208 -7.20 11.78 1.32
C SER A 208 -5.70 11.65 1.59
N LEU A 209 -5.11 10.48 1.28
CA LEU A 209 -3.67 10.29 1.21
C LEU A 209 -3.08 11.11 0.06
N MET A 210 -3.70 11.07 -1.13
CA MET A 210 -3.33 11.87 -2.31
C MET A 210 -3.41 13.40 -2.09
N ARG A 211 -4.13 13.87 -1.05
CA ARG A 211 -4.18 15.28 -0.63
C ARG A 211 -3.12 15.66 0.40
N GLY A 212 -2.36 14.70 0.95
CA GLY A 212 -1.46 14.93 2.09
C GLY A 212 -2.20 15.28 3.39
N SER A 213 -3.39 14.70 3.63
CA SER A 213 -4.20 15.02 4.80
C SER A 213 -3.64 14.45 6.11
N GLU A 214 -3.25 15.33 7.04
CA GLU A 214 -2.86 14.98 8.41
C GLU A 214 -3.95 14.25 9.22
N TRP A 215 -5.20 14.14 8.73
CA TRP A 215 -6.33 13.56 9.45
C TRP A 215 -6.06 12.16 10.01
N TYR A 216 -5.34 11.29 9.29
CA TYR A 216 -5.04 9.96 9.81
C TYR A 216 -3.99 10.00 10.93
N ALA A 217 -2.96 10.84 10.81
CA ALA A 217 -2.03 11.10 11.92
C ALA A 217 -2.78 11.64 13.15
N LEU A 218 -3.82 12.46 12.97
CA LEU A 218 -4.71 12.89 14.06
C LEU A 218 -5.55 11.76 14.64
N LYS A 219 -6.23 10.96 13.81
CA LYS A 219 -7.10 9.84 14.25
C LYS A 219 -6.33 8.75 15.01
N LYS A 220 -5.05 8.50 14.67
CA LYS A 220 -4.15 7.60 15.43
C LYS A 220 -3.64 8.22 16.74
N GLY A 221 -3.54 9.55 16.82
CA GLY A 221 -2.80 10.25 17.88
C GLY A 221 -1.28 10.29 17.64
N ASN A 222 -0.87 10.34 16.37
CA ASN A 222 0.51 10.29 15.88
C ASN A 222 1.02 11.65 15.35
N ALA A 223 0.14 12.64 15.17
CA ALA A 223 0.50 13.94 14.56
C ALA A 223 1.69 14.63 15.23
N GLN A 224 2.67 15.05 14.42
CA GLN A 224 3.96 15.55 14.89
C GLN A 224 3.97 17.08 15.02
N THR A 225 3.76 17.59 16.23
CA THR A 225 3.49 19.01 16.48
C THR A 225 4.59 19.70 17.29
N MET A 226 4.71 21.02 17.17
CA MET A 226 5.70 21.81 17.93
C MET A 226 5.51 21.66 19.45
N LEU A 227 4.27 21.66 19.93
CA LEU A 227 3.94 21.46 21.35
C LEU A 227 4.23 20.02 21.80
N GLY A 228 3.98 19.02 20.95
CA GLY A 228 4.34 17.63 21.20
C GLY A 228 5.85 17.44 21.31
N ALA A 229 6.61 17.98 20.35
CA ALA A 229 8.07 17.99 20.37
C ALA A 229 8.64 18.69 21.61
N TRP A 230 8.06 19.82 22.02
CA TRP A 230 8.44 20.50 23.26
C TRP A 230 8.15 19.66 24.52
N ARG A 231 6.96 19.05 24.62
CA ARG A 231 6.59 18.15 25.74
C ARG A 231 7.50 16.91 25.82
N ALA A 232 7.95 16.38 24.69
CA ALA A 232 8.88 15.25 24.60
C ALA A 232 10.36 15.63 24.86
N GLY A 233 10.69 16.93 24.90
CA GLY A 233 12.07 17.42 24.96
C GLY A 233 12.81 17.44 23.60
N GLU A 234 12.11 17.09 22.52
CA GLU A 234 12.66 16.83 21.17
C GLU A 234 12.52 18.00 20.19
N LEU A 235 12.19 19.20 20.65
CA LEU A 235 12.06 20.39 19.80
C LEU A 235 13.33 20.66 18.95
N GLY A 236 14.52 20.32 19.46
CA GLY A 236 15.79 20.42 18.73
C GLY A 236 16.02 19.32 17.68
N THR A 237 15.27 18.21 17.75
CA THR A 237 15.26 17.14 16.75
C THR A 237 14.21 17.46 15.67
N TYR A 238 13.01 17.87 16.08
CA TYR A 238 11.97 18.44 15.21
C TYR A 238 12.52 19.55 14.31
N LEU A 239 13.07 20.63 14.88
CA LEU A 239 13.60 21.75 14.10
C LEU A 239 14.79 21.37 13.19
N ARG A 240 15.48 20.25 13.47
CA ARG A 240 16.55 19.72 12.61
C ARG A 240 15.99 18.94 11.42
N ARG A 241 14.95 18.14 11.63
CA ARG A 241 14.19 17.45 10.58
C ARG A 241 13.62 18.46 9.59
N GLU A 242 12.91 19.47 10.12
CA GLU A 242 12.35 20.58 9.35
C GLU A 242 13.42 21.31 8.52
N ARG A 243 14.55 21.69 9.13
CA ARG A 243 15.67 22.33 8.42
C ARG A 243 16.23 21.46 7.29
N ASN A 244 16.28 20.15 7.49
CA ASN A 244 16.72 19.18 6.49
C ASN A 244 15.64 18.87 5.43
N ARG A 245 14.48 19.57 5.46
CA ARG A 245 13.32 19.41 4.56
C ARG A 245 12.61 18.06 4.63
N MET A 246 12.80 17.31 5.71
CA MET A 246 12.06 16.07 5.91
C MET A 246 10.68 16.39 6.53
N PRO A 247 9.57 15.91 5.95
CA PRO A 247 8.23 16.04 6.54
C PRO A 247 8.09 15.24 7.86
N PRO A 248 6.96 15.37 8.58
CA PRO A 248 6.55 14.39 9.58
C PRO A 248 6.74 12.94 9.10
N MET A 249 7.18 12.07 10.02
CA MET A 249 7.26 10.63 9.78
C MET A 249 6.00 9.97 10.35
N ASP A 250 5.34 9.11 9.58
CA ASP A 250 4.35 8.17 10.08
C ASP A 250 4.88 6.72 9.91
N ILE A 251 4.18 5.76 10.50
CA ILE A 251 4.55 4.33 10.51
C ILE A 251 3.53 3.48 9.74
N SER A 252 2.28 3.96 9.63
CA SER A 252 1.23 3.44 8.76
C SER A 252 0.49 4.65 8.21
N ASP A 253 0.10 4.67 6.94
CA ASP A 253 -0.60 5.82 6.37
C ASP A 253 -2.00 6.01 6.95
N VAL A 254 -2.74 4.90 7.03
CA VAL A 254 -4.17 4.89 7.33
C VAL A 254 -4.41 4.75 8.84
N ALA A 255 -5.50 5.35 9.32
CA ALA A 255 -6.00 5.17 10.68
C ALA A 255 -7.26 4.31 10.67
N TYR A 256 -7.10 3.04 11.01
CA TYR A 256 -8.16 2.04 11.03
C TYR A 256 -9.14 2.21 12.19
N ASP A 257 -10.32 1.63 12.04
CA ASP A 257 -11.44 1.66 12.99
C ASP A 257 -11.51 0.38 13.83
N ALA A 258 -11.02 -0.74 13.30
CA ALA A 258 -10.83 -1.98 14.04
C ALA A 258 -9.59 -2.76 13.55
N PHE A 259 -9.10 -3.63 14.43
CA PHE A 259 -8.08 -4.64 14.13
C PHE A 259 -8.65 -5.99 14.54
N LEU A 260 -8.52 -6.98 13.67
CA LEU A 260 -9.29 -8.22 13.72
C LEU A 260 -8.38 -9.45 13.69
N ALA A 261 -8.86 -10.52 14.31
CA ALA A 261 -8.36 -11.88 14.15
C ALA A 261 -9.56 -12.74 13.72
N ASN A 262 -9.49 -13.42 12.57
CA ASN A 262 -10.60 -14.17 11.97
C ASN A 262 -11.93 -13.37 11.88
N GLY A 263 -11.83 -12.05 11.66
CA GLY A 263 -12.98 -11.14 11.55
C GLY A 263 -13.49 -10.57 12.87
N GLU A 264 -12.89 -10.95 14.01
CA GLU A 264 -13.31 -10.55 15.36
C GLU A 264 -12.23 -9.72 16.07
N VAL A 265 -12.63 -8.68 16.82
CA VAL A 265 -11.70 -7.93 17.70
C VAL A 265 -11.22 -8.80 18.87
N HIS A 266 -12.02 -9.79 19.28
CA HIS A 266 -11.65 -10.82 20.27
C HIS A 266 -12.02 -12.21 19.76
N HIS A 267 -11.08 -12.87 19.07
CA HIS A 267 -11.23 -14.24 18.61
C HIS A 267 -10.93 -15.26 19.71
N ARG A 268 -11.49 -16.48 19.60
CA ARG A 268 -11.32 -17.56 20.57
C ARG A 268 -11.14 -18.92 19.91
N ILE A 269 -10.13 -19.64 20.38
CA ILE A 269 -9.80 -21.02 20.01
C ILE A 269 -10.01 -21.88 21.25
N GLU A 270 -10.89 -22.88 21.17
CA GLU A 270 -11.04 -23.84 22.28
C GLU A 270 -9.82 -24.76 22.36
N ALA A 271 -9.29 -24.94 23.57
CA ALA A 271 -8.20 -25.89 23.87
C ALA A 271 -8.27 -26.28 25.36
N GLU A 272 -7.56 -27.35 25.74
CA GLU A 272 -7.41 -27.85 27.11
C GLU A 272 -6.01 -27.53 27.67
N PRO A 273 -5.78 -27.56 29.00
CA PRO A 273 -4.47 -27.26 29.60
C PRO A 273 -3.39 -28.26 29.19
N GLY A 274 -2.21 -27.77 28.78
CA GLY A 274 -1.08 -28.58 28.30
C GLY A 274 -1.16 -29.02 26.83
N GLU A 275 -2.18 -28.60 26.09
CA GLU A 275 -2.31 -28.86 24.64
C GLU A 275 -1.30 -28.01 23.85
N ARG A 276 -0.54 -28.60 22.90
CA ARG A 276 0.28 -27.82 21.96
C ARG A 276 -0.56 -27.47 20.74
N VAL A 277 -0.69 -26.17 20.49
CA VAL A 277 -1.51 -25.60 19.43
C VAL A 277 -0.59 -24.93 18.41
N ARG A 278 -0.63 -25.38 17.15
CA ARG A 278 -0.08 -24.62 16.02
C ARG A 278 -1.07 -23.52 15.66
N LEU A 279 -0.67 -22.27 15.86
CA LEU A 279 -1.31 -21.08 15.35
C LEU A 279 -0.67 -20.75 13.98
N ARG A 280 -1.42 -20.95 12.91
CA ARG A 280 -1.03 -20.56 11.54
C ARG A 280 -1.40 -19.09 11.34
N LEU A 281 -0.45 -18.20 11.57
CA LEU A 281 -0.65 -16.75 11.51
C LEU A 281 -0.52 -16.26 10.06
N VAL A 282 -1.52 -15.52 9.60
CA VAL A 282 -1.53 -14.81 8.31
C VAL A 282 -1.79 -13.34 8.60
N ASN A 283 -1.08 -12.42 7.94
CA ASN A 283 -1.43 -11.00 7.97
C ASN A 283 -2.05 -10.56 6.64
N ALA A 284 -3.36 -10.32 6.65
CA ALA A 284 -4.19 -9.83 5.56
C ALA A 284 -4.76 -8.42 5.86
N GLY A 285 -4.03 -7.60 6.62
CA GLY A 285 -4.33 -6.17 6.78
C GLY A 285 -3.73 -5.36 5.64
N ALA A 286 -4.46 -4.38 5.10
CA ALA A 286 -4.08 -3.64 3.89
C ALA A 286 -2.87 -2.69 4.09
N SER A 287 -2.58 -2.27 5.33
CA SER A 287 -1.32 -1.56 5.64
C SER A 287 -0.77 -1.78 7.05
N THR A 288 -1.36 -2.67 7.85
CA THR A 288 -0.97 -2.85 9.26
C THR A 288 0.04 -3.97 9.46
N TYR A 289 1.25 -3.60 9.88
CA TYR A 289 2.19 -4.49 10.55
C TYR A 289 1.69 -4.79 11.99
N PHE A 290 1.81 -6.04 12.46
CA PHE A 290 1.40 -6.42 13.82
C PHE A 290 2.57 -6.92 14.68
N TYR A 291 2.57 -6.54 15.96
CA TYR A 291 3.33 -7.19 17.01
C TYR A 291 2.45 -8.25 17.69
N VAL A 292 2.64 -9.52 17.35
CA VAL A 292 1.97 -10.66 18.00
C VAL A 292 2.73 -11.01 19.29
N THR A 293 2.04 -10.99 20.42
CA THR A 293 2.61 -11.23 21.77
C THR A 293 1.76 -12.26 22.52
N PRO A 294 2.32 -13.35 23.07
CA PRO A 294 1.64 -14.21 24.03
C PRO A 294 1.72 -13.63 25.46
N GLY A 295 0.72 -13.91 26.30
CA GLY A 295 0.67 -13.50 27.71
C GLY A 295 1.58 -14.32 28.62
N GLU A 296 1.85 -15.58 28.25
CA GLU A 296 2.74 -16.50 28.95
C GLU A 296 3.54 -17.31 27.91
N GLY A 297 4.79 -17.69 28.23
CA GLY A 297 5.64 -18.46 27.32
C GLY A 297 6.24 -17.64 26.18
N VAL A 298 6.40 -18.29 25.02
CA VAL A 298 6.95 -17.72 23.77
C VAL A 298 6.18 -18.29 22.56
N LEU A 299 6.28 -17.62 21.41
CA LEU A 299 5.87 -18.18 20.12
C LEU A 299 7.02 -19.05 19.59
N GLU A 300 6.87 -20.37 19.55
CA GLU A 300 7.83 -21.27 18.89
C GLU A 300 7.58 -21.22 17.37
N ILE A 301 8.29 -20.36 16.64
CA ILE A 301 8.16 -20.24 15.18
C ILE A 301 8.73 -21.49 14.51
N VAL A 302 7.92 -22.17 13.70
CA VAL A 302 8.25 -23.46 13.07
C VAL A 302 8.12 -23.46 11.54
N ALA A 303 7.38 -22.53 10.96
CA ALA A 303 7.41 -22.24 9.52
C ALA A 303 7.28 -20.73 9.26
N ALA A 304 7.76 -20.28 8.11
CA ALA A 304 7.59 -18.92 7.61
C ALA A 304 7.30 -18.94 6.11
N ASP A 305 6.29 -18.18 5.67
CA ASP A 305 5.77 -18.20 4.27
C ASP A 305 5.50 -19.62 3.77
N GLY A 306 4.93 -20.46 4.64
CA GLY A 306 4.64 -21.88 4.36
C GLY A 306 5.83 -22.84 4.37
N ILE A 307 7.08 -22.37 4.52
CA ILE A 307 8.29 -23.21 4.54
C ILE A 307 8.75 -23.50 5.98
N ASP A 308 8.94 -24.79 6.32
CA ASP A 308 9.48 -25.24 7.62
C ASP A 308 10.88 -24.67 7.92
N VAL A 309 11.09 -24.29 9.18
CA VAL A 309 12.36 -23.76 9.72
C VAL A 309 12.80 -24.53 10.98
N GLU A 310 14.07 -24.39 11.36
CA GLU A 310 14.51 -24.80 12.70
C GLU A 310 13.73 -24.00 13.77
N PRO A 311 13.11 -24.65 14.77
CA PRO A 311 12.25 -23.97 15.74
C PRO A 311 12.90 -22.79 16.47
N LEU A 312 12.28 -21.62 16.40
CA LEU A 312 12.76 -20.37 16.98
C LEU A 312 11.74 -19.78 17.95
N GLY A 313 11.97 -19.94 19.26
CA GLY A 313 11.17 -19.28 20.29
C GLY A 313 11.38 -17.76 20.31
N VAL A 314 10.31 -16.99 20.09
CA VAL A 314 10.32 -15.51 20.16
C VAL A 314 9.30 -14.99 21.19
N PRO A 315 9.65 -14.00 22.04
CA PRO A 315 8.71 -13.44 23.02
C PRO A 315 7.69 -12.49 22.38
N ARG A 316 7.97 -12.00 21.17
CA ARG A 316 7.11 -11.14 20.36
C ARG A 316 7.52 -11.26 18.90
N LEU A 317 6.57 -11.48 18.01
CA LEU A 317 6.76 -11.54 16.56
C LEU A 317 6.31 -10.22 15.93
N LEU A 318 7.17 -9.58 15.13
CA LEU A 318 6.73 -8.58 14.15
C LEU A 318 6.38 -9.32 12.86
N ILE A 319 5.10 -9.30 12.47
CA ILE A 319 4.59 -9.86 11.21
C ILE A 319 4.20 -8.71 10.27
N ALA A 320 4.81 -8.67 9.09
CA ALA A 320 4.50 -7.72 8.03
C ALA A 320 3.23 -8.15 7.26
N ILE A 321 2.68 -7.28 6.43
CA ILE A 321 1.55 -7.63 5.56
C ILE A 321 2.01 -8.74 4.61
N ALA A 322 1.11 -9.70 4.34
CA ALA A 322 1.29 -10.80 3.41
C ALA A 322 2.43 -11.79 3.75
N GLU A 323 2.96 -11.75 4.97
CA GLU A 323 3.73 -12.86 5.55
C GLU A 323 2.80 -13.91 6.17
N THR A 324 3.28 -15.16 6.19
CA THR A 324 2.70 -16.20 7.06
C THR A 324 3.75 -16.74 8.03
N TYR A 325 3.32 -17.14 9.22
CA TYR A 325 4.16 -17.79 10.22
C TYR A 325 3.37 -18.86 10.97
N ASP A 326 3.88 -20.08 10.99
CA ASP A 326 3.34 -21.11 11.89
C ASP A 326 4.08 -20.99 13.23
N ALA A 327 3.34 -20.73 14.30
CA ALA A 327 3.86 -20.64 15.66
C ALA A 327 3.20 -21.71 16.53
N VAL A 328 3.99 -22.52 17.23
CA VAL A 328 3.47 -23.43 18.27
C VAL A 328 3.45 -22.69 19.62
N VAL A 329 2.35 -22.87 20.35
CA VAL A 329 2.19 -22.45 21.74
C VAL A 329 1.69 -23.61 22.58
N GLU A 330 2.05 -23.65 23.86
CA GLU A 330 1.51 -24.60 24.84
C GLU A 330 0.46 -23.88 25.70
N VAL A 331 -0.72 -24.48 25.88
CA VAL A 331 -1.74 -23.90 26.77
C VAL A 331 -1.28 -24.04 28.22
N PRO A 332 -1.11 -22.95 28.98
CA PRO A 332 -0.58 -23.01 30.34
C PRO A 332 -1.50 -23.76 31.30
N ALA A 333 -0.97 -24.18 32.46
CA ALA A 333 -1.71 -24.94 33.47
C ALA A 333 -2.92 -24.20 34.08
N SER A 334 -3.08 -22.90 33.80
CA SER A 334 -4.28 -22.10 34.08
C SER A 334 -5.48 -22.46 33.17
N GLY A 335 -5.23 -23.13 32.04
CA GLY A 335 -6.22 -23.48 31.02
C GLY A 335 -6.54 -22.37 30.03
N VAL A 336 -5.79 -21.26 30.03
CA VAL A 336 -6.02 -20.14 29.11
C VAL A 336 -4.73 -19.36 28.81
N LEU A 337 -4.40 -19.24 27.52
CA LEU A 337 -3.39 -18.34 26.98
C LEU A 337 -4.07 -17.17 26.27
N GLU A 338 -3.67 -15.95 26.59
CA GLU A 338 -4.04 -14.76 25.83
C GLU A 338 -2.93 -14.39 24.85
N LEU A 339 -3.29 -13.92 23.66
CA LEU A 339 -2.38 -13.26 22.74
C LEU A 339 -2.98 -11.94 22.27
N THR A 340 -2.12 -10.95 22.01
CA THR A 340 -2.50 -9.69 21.35
C THR A 340 -1.73 -9.54 20.04
N ALA A 341 -2.41 -9.09 18.99
CA ALA A 341 -1.81 -8.62 17.75
C ALA A 341 -1.96 -7.10 17.71
N VAL A 342 -0.91 -6.38 18.10
CA VAL A 342 -0.93 -4.92 18.29
C VAL A 342 -0.40 -4.23 17.04
N ALA A 343 -1.14 -3.25 16.49
CA ALA A 343 -0.70 -2.49 15.33
C ALA A 343 0.67 -1.84 15.59
N GLN A 344 1.55 -1.79 14.58
CA GLN A 344 2.94 -1.37 14.76
C GLN A 344 3.07 0.07 15.30
N ASP A 345 2.15 0.97 14.93
CA ASP A 345 2.07 2.34 15.45
C ASP A 345 1.47 2.43 16.87
N GLY A 346 0.83 1.37 17.35
CA GLY A 346 0.12 1.32 18.64
C GLY A 346 -1.25 2.00 18.61
N SER A 347 -1.88 2.13 17.44
CA SER A 347 -3.24 2.68 17.29
C SER A 347 -4.31 1.78 17.91
N GLY A 348 -4.22 0.46 17.72
CA GLY A 348 -5.10 -0.54 18.35
C GLY A 348 -4.53 -1.96 18.30
N ARG A 349 -5.38 -2.96 18.61
CA ARG A 349 -5.01 -4.39 18.65
C ARG A 349 -6.20 -5.32 18.48
N ALA A 350 -5.95 -6.50 17.91
CA ALA A 350 -6.82 -7.67 18.05
C ALA A 350 -6.39 -8.51 19.25
N ARG A 351 -7.32 -9.31 19.81
CA ARG A 351 -7.06 -10.29 20.87
C ARG A 351 -7.43 -11.70 20.40
N ILE A 352 -6.61 -12.67 20.75
CA ILE A 352 -6.84 -14.11 20.53
C ILE A 352 -6.76 -14.79 21.89
N THR A 353 -7.78 -15.56 22.29
CA THR A 353 -7.70 -16.43 23.47
C THR A 353 -7.62 -17.88 23.02
N VAL A 354 -6.63 -18.63 23.51
CA VAL A 354 -6.50 -20.08 23.31
C VAL A 354 -6.79 -20.76 24.65
N GLY A 355 -7.79 -21.65 24.69
CA GLY A 355 -8.24 -22.31 25.91
C GLY A 355 -9.57 -21.75 26.45
N ARG A 356 -9.88 -22.03 27.72
CA ARG A 356 -11.20 -21.74 28.33
C ARG A 356 -11.10 -20.85 29.55
N GLY A 357 -11.39 -19.56 29.36
CA GLY A 357 -11.54 -18.60 30.46
C GLY A 357 -11.28 -17.16 30.02
N ALA A 358 -10.56 -16.43 30.86
CA ALA A 358 -9.89 -15.19 30.52
C ALA A 358 -8.57 -15.17 31.30
N GLY A 359 -7.44 -15.10 30.59
CA GLY A 359 -6.10 -15.03 31.15
C GLY A 359 -5.63 -13.59 31.37
N GLU A 360 -4.35 -13.45 31.73
CA GLU A 360 -3.68 -12.14 31.76
C GLU A 360 -3.39 -11.67 30.34
N ILE A 361 -3.88 -10.47 29.99
CA ILE A 361 -3.68 -9.91 28.65
C ILE A 361 -2.24 -9.37 28.56
N PRO A 362 -1.43 -9.79 27.57
CA PRO A 362 -0.05 -9.33 27.43
C PRO A 362 0.07 -7.80 27.38
N VAL A 363 1.17 -7.30 27.95
CA VAL A 363 1.50 -5.87 27.94
C VAL A 363 1.89 -5.44 26.53
N ASP A 364 1.09 -4.54 25.96
CA ASP A 364 1.31 -3.99 24.62
C ASP A 364 2.70 -3.33 24.51
N PRO A 365 3.35 -3.38 23.33
CA PRO A 365 4.56 -2.59 23.09
C PRO A 365 4.25 -1.10 23.33
N PRO A 366 5.16 -0.32 23.94
CA PRO A 366 4.96 1.11 24.11
C PRO A 366 4.76 1.77 22.75
N ARG A 367 3.96 2.84 22.68
CA ARG A 367 3.81 3.62 21.44
C ARG A 367 5.18 4.17 20.99
N PRO A 368 5.44 4.22 19.67
CA PRO A 368 6.70 4.74 19.16
C PRO A 368 6.72 6.26 19.33
N ASN A 369 7.81 6.84 19.84
CA ASN A 369 7.93 8.30 19.88
C ASN A 369 8.50 8.80 18.54
N LEU A 370 7.60 9.35 17.73
CA LEU A 370 7.82 9.70 16.32
C LEU A 370 8.76 10.92 16.12
N TYR A 371 9.12 11.62 17.20
CA TYR A 371 10.06 12.75 17.17
C TYR A 371 11.53 12.31 17.18
N ARG A 372 11.81 11.02 17.46
CA ARG A 372 13.15 10.41 17.42
C ARG A 372 13.20 9.26 16.42
N MET A 373 14.42 8.86 16.07
CA MET A 373 14.70 7.54 15.50
C MET A 373 14.72 6.49 16.62
N ASP A 374 13.53 6.23 17.19
CA ASP A 374 13.30 5.34 18.33
C ASP A 374 13.39 3.84 17.97
N ASP A 375 13.08 2.94 18.91
CA ASP A 375 13.24 1.49 18.83
C ASP A 375 12.72 0.81 17.55
N SER A 376 11.72 1.36 16.85
CA SER A 376 11.29 0.85 15.54
C SER A 376 12.38 1.01 14.47
N ILE A 377 13.01 2.19 14.40
CA ILE A 377 14.10 2.47 13.46
C ILE A 377 15.42 1.85 13.93
N VAL A 378 15.65 1.75 15.25
CA VAL A 378 16.81 1.01 15.78
C VAL A 378 16.67 -0.50 15.50
N GLY A 379 15.46 -1.06 15.65
CA GLY A 379 15.11 -2.42 15.24
C GLY A 379 15.32 -2.64 13.75
N ALA A 380 14.79 -1.75 12.89
CA ALA A 380 15.02 -1.74 11.44
C ALA A 380 16.51 -1.78 11.06
N VAL A 381 17.32 -0.93 11.70
CA VAL A 381 18.78 -0.86 11.46
C VAL A 381 19.50 -2.10 11.97
N ASP A 382 19.10 -2.71 13.09
CA ASP A 382 19.66 -4.00 13.53
C ASP A 382 19.25 -5.15 12.61
N ALA A 383 18.01 -5.16 12.13
CA ALA A 383 17.54 -6.12 11.12
C ALA A 383 18.37 -6.06 9.83
N ALA A 384 18.86 -4.87 9.47
CA ALA A 384 19.75 -4.65 8.32
C ALA A 384 21.20 -5.12 8.55
N ARG A 385 21.61 -5.49 9.77
CA ARG A 385 23.01 -5.86 10.07
C ARG A 385 23.29 -7.33 9.80
N THR A 386 24.45 -7.59 9.20
CA THR A 386 25.02 -8.93 9.00
C THR A 386 25.48 -9.63 10.29
N LYS A 387 25.27 -9.00 11.46
CA LYS A 387 25.36 -9.61 12.79
C LYS A 387 24.25 -9.01 13.65
N VAL A 388 23.30 -9.84 14.07
CA VAL A 388 22.24 -9.49 15.01
C VAL A 388 22.60 -10.04 16.38
N ASP A 389 22.48 -9.21 17.43
CA ASP A 389 22.43 -9.70 18.80
C ASP A 389 21.05 -10.37 18.99
N PRO A 390 20.96 -11.67 19.36
CA PRO A 390 19.68 -12.34 19.58
C PRO A 390 18.75 -11.59 20.56
N LYS A 391 19.33 -10.82 21.49
CA LYS A 391 18.60 -9.92 22.41
C LYS A 391 17.87 -8.76 21.75
N ALA A 392 18.01 -8.58 20.43
CA ALA A 392 17.14 -7.70 19.66
C ALA A 392 15.67 -8.17 19.69
N LEU A 393 15.41 -9.47 19.90
CA LEU A 393 14.06 -10.02 20.09
C LEU A 393 13.48 -9.73 21.48
N ASP A 394 14.33 -9.55 22.51
CA ASP A 394 13.91 -9.20 23.88
C ASP A 394 13.41 -7.74 24.01
N ARG A 395 13.50 -6.95 22.93
CA ARG A 395 13.11 -5.54 22.93
C ARG A 395 11.58 -5.39 22.96
N PRO A 396 11.05 -4.27 23.48
CA PRO A 396 9.62 -3.99 23.38
C PRO A 396 9.11 -3.97 21.94
N ARG A 397 9.95 -3.53 21.00
CA ARG A 397 9.72 -3.47 19.55
C ARG A 397 10.82 -4.26 18.82
N PRO A 398 10.69 -5.58 18.67
CA PRO A 398 11.69 -6.41 18.00
C PRO A 398 11.63 -6.25 16.47
N PRO A 399 12.73 -6.52 15.76
CA PRO A 399 12.74 -6.58 14.29
C PRO A 399 12.05 -7.86 13.75
N SER A 400 11.86 -7.90 12.44
CA SER A 400 11.52 -9.14 11.71
C SER A 400 12.58 -10.25 11.94
N PRO A 401 12.18 -11.52 12.18
CA PRO A 401 13.07 -12.56 12.71
C PRO A 401 14.07 -13.16 11.70
N TYR A 402 14.09 -12.70 10.45
CA TYR A 402 14.82 -13.32 9.33
C TYR A 402 16.29 -13.67 9.63
N ASN A 403 17.01 -12.77 10.32
CA ASN A 403 18.43 -12.95 10.61
C ASN A 403 18.69 -13.97 11.74
N LEU A 404 17.65 -14.64 12.25
CA LEU A 404 17.71 -15.70 13.26
C LEU A 404 17.06 -17.00 12.77
N LEU A 405 16.01 -16.92 11.93
CA LEU A 405 15.44 -18.08 11.22
C LEU A 405 16.51 -18.87 10.44
N ARG A 406 16.40 -20.19 10.44
CA ARG A 406 17.27 -21.14 9.72
C ARG A 406 16.40 -22.14 8.97
N ALA A 407 16.65 -22.35 7.67
CA ALA A 407 15.99 -23.41 6.92
C ALA A 407 16.45 -24.80 7.42
N LEU A 408 15.58 -25.82 7.33
CA LEU A 408 15.90 -27.20 7.73
C LEU A 408 16.99 -27.87 6.87
N GLY A 409 17.35 -27.28 5.73
CA GLY A 409 18.39 -27.75 4.83
C GLY A 409 19.03 -26.60 4.05
N SER A 410 20.08 -26.89 3.28
CA SER A 410 20.74 -25.90 2.44
C SER A 410 19.81 -25.39 1.35
N THR A 411 19.69 -24.06 1.23
CA THR A 411 18.88 -23.38 0.21
C THR A 411 19.70 -22.91 -0.98
N GLU A 412 20.97 -23.33 -1.12
CA GLU A 412 21.87 -22.81 -2.17
C GLU A 412 21.34 -23.03 -3.61
N LEU A 413 21.18 -21.92 -4.34
CA LEU A 413 20.89 -21.94 -5.78
C LEU A 413 22.13 -22.40 -6.57
N PRO A 414 21.96 -23.02 -7.75
CA PRO A 414 23.06 -23.58 -8.55
C PRO A 414 24.25 -22.64 -8.71
N GLN A 415 25.47 -23.17 -8.53
CA GLN A 415 26.70 -22.38 -8.52
C GLN A 415 27.18 -22.01 -9.94
N ASP A 416 26.72 -22.74 -10.96
CA ASP A 416 27.00 -22.55 -12.38
C ASP A 416 25.94 -21.72 -13.12
N ALA A 417 24.76 -21.50 -12.53
CA ALA A 417 23.73 -20.62 -13.08
C ALA A 417 24.23 -19.17 -13.21
N PRO A 418 23.97 -18.47 -14.35
CA PRO A 418 24.33 -17.06 -14.52
C PRO A 418 23.69 -16.19 -13.44
N ARG A 419 24.47 -15.36 -12.74
CA ARG A 419 23.97 -14.50 -11.65
C ARG A 419 23.87 -13.05 -12.10
N ARG A 420 22.73 -12.41 -11.87
CA ARG A 420 22.53 -10.97 -12.12
C ARG A 420 21.99 -10.28 -10.87
N GLU A 421 22.66 -9.21 -10.45
CA GLU A 421 22.23 -8.36 -9.33
C GLU A 421 21.48 -7.13 -9.86
N LEU A 422 20.35 -6.81 -9.23
CA LEU A 422 19.47 -5.69 -9.54
C LEU A 422 19.33 -4.81 -8.29
N GLU A 423 19.60 -3.51 -8.40
CA GLU A 423 19.37 -2.55 -7.34
C GLU A 423 18.00 -1.88 -7.50
N LEU A 424 17.18 -1.96 -6.45
CA LEU A 424 15.81 -1.45 -6.43
C LEU A 424 15.65 -0.52 -5.21
N ARG A 425 15.79 0.78 -5.43
CA ARG A 425 15.59 1.79 -4.37
C ARG A 425 14.11 1.97 -4.14
N LEU A 426 13.63 1.65 -2.95
CA LEU A 426 12.24 1.89 -2.55
C LEU A 426 12.11 3.39 -2.27
N THR A 427 11.27 4.07 -3.04
CA THR A 427 11.14 5.53 -3.06
C THR A 427 9.68 5.92 -2.96
N GLY A 428 9.38 6.97 -2.20
CA GLY A 428 8.04 7.55 -2.12
C GLY A 428 8.03 8.99 -1.60
N ASP A 429 6.93 9.69 -1.85
CA ASP A 429 6.69 11.06 -1.39
C ASP A 429 5.28 11.17 -0.80
N MET A 430 5.18 11.48 0.51
CA MET A 430 3.91 11.71 1.20
C MET A 430 3.14 12.93 0.65
N THR A 431 3.84 13.89 0.04
CA THR A 431 3.25 15.16 -0.46
C THR A 431 2.43 14.99 -1.74
N THR A 432 2.69 13.92 -2.50
CA THR A 432 1.96 13.55 -3.73
C THR A 432 1.45 12.11 -3.69
N TYR A 433 1.70 11.41 -2.57
CA TYR A 433 1.42 10.01 -2.31
C TYR A 433 1.82 9.06 -3.46
N ARG A 434 2.96 9.37 -4.09
CA ARG A 434 3.59 8.55 -5.13
C ARG A 434 4.51 7.52 -4.49
N TRP A 435 4.44 6.27 -4.94
CA TRP A 435 5.29 5.17 -4.48
C TRP A 435 5.85 4.39 -5.66
N GLY A 436 7.09 3.90 -5.55
CA GLY A 436 7.77 3.32 -6.70
C GLY A 436 9.20 2.86 -6.41
N PHE A 437 9.87 2.45 -7.48
CA PHE A 437 11.27 2.03 -7.45
C PHE A 437 12.15 3.01 -8.24
N ASN A 438 13.33 3.34 -7.71
CA ASN A 438 14.32 4.20 -8.37
C ASN A 438 13.72 5.57 -8.81
N GLY A 439 12.78 6.11 -8.04
CA GLY A 439 12.08 7.37 -8.33
C GLY A 439 10.94 7.26 -9.35
N LYS A 440 10.51 6.05 -9.71
CA LYS A 440 9.54 5.77 -10.77
C LYS A 440 8.40 4.85 -10.35
N THR A 441 7.15 5.26 -10.59
CA THR A 441 5.95 4.42 -10.43
C THR A 441 5.89 3.30 -11.48
N PHE A 442 4.89 2.42 -11.41
CA PHE A 442 4.62 1.38 -12.40
C PHE A 442 4.43 1.96 -13.81
N ALA A 443 3.66 3.04 -13.94
CA ALA A 443 3.37 3.72 -15.21
C ALA A 443 4.63 4.12 -16.00
N GLU A 444 5.71 4.47 -15.29
CA GLU A 444 6.94 5.01 -15.87
C GLU A 444 7.97 3.95 -16.29
N ASP A 445 7.86 2.73 -15.76
CA ASP A 445 8.93 1.72 -15.75
C ASP A 445 8.40 0.31 -15.39
N PRO A 446 7.38 -0.24 -16.07
CA PRO A 446 6.60 -1.35 -15.51
C PRO A 446 7.31 -2.71 -15.47
N VAL A 447 8.47 -2.91 -16.11
CA VAL A 447 9.00 -4.25 -16.42
C VAL A 447 10.45 -4.46 -15.97
N ILE A 448 10.69 -5.57 -15.27
CA ILE A 448 12.02 -6.12 -14.99
C ILE A 448 12.20 -7.39 -15.85
N GLY A 449 12.93 -7.25 -16.95
CA GLY A 449 13.22 -8.38 -17.84
C GLY A 449 14.22 -9.37 -17.25
N ILE A 450 13.89 -10.66 -17.28
CA ILE A 450 14.70 -11.79 -16.79
C ILE A 450 14.81 -12.92 -17.84
N ARG A 451 15.69 -13.89 -17.58
CA ARG A 451 15.92 -15.06 -18.43
C ARG A 451 15.83 -16.34 -17.63
N GLU A 452 15.18 -17.34 -18.21
CA GLU A 452 15.10 -18.69 -17.67
C GLU A 452 16.49 -19.25 -17.34
N GLY A 453 16.63 -19.86 -16.17
CA GLY A 453 17.89 -20.43 -15.66
C GLY A 453 18.92 -19.43 -15.11
N GLU A 454 18.64 -18.12 -15.10
CA GLU A 454 19.49 -17.15 -14.38
C GLU A 454 19.09 -17.04 -12.89
N VAL A 455 20.06 -16.81 -12.01
CA VAL A 455 19.80 -16.44 -10.61
C VAL A 455 19.66 -14.92 -10.53
N VAL A 456 18.45 -14.47 -10.23
CA VAL A 456 18.11 -13.04 -10.09
C VAL A 456 18.25 -12.67 -8.63
N ARG A 457 19.22 -11.79 -8.33
CA ARG A 457 19.42 -11.22 -6.99
C ARG A 457 18.89 -9.80 -6.95
N MET A 458 17.95 -9.53 -6.06
CA MET A 458 17.35 -8.20 -5.89
C MET A 458 17.81 -7.57 -4.59
N ARG A 459 18.43 -6.39 -4.68
CA ARG A 459 18.93 -5.59 -3.56
C ARG A 459 17.99 -4.41 -3.35
N PHE A 460 17.00 -4.60 -2.50
CA PHE A 460 16.06 -3.56 -2.08
C PHE A 460 16.75 -2.58 -1.14
N VAL A 461 16.80 -1.30 -1.51
CA VAL A 461 17.39 -0.21 -0.70
C VAL A 461 16.26 0.71 -0.30
N ASN A 462 15.85 0.72 0.97
CA ASN A 462 14.75 1.56 1.40
C ASN A 462 15.26 2.98 1.71
N GLU A 463 14.83 3.96 0.92
CA GLU A 463 15.17 5.37 1.09
C GLU A 463 14.07 6.14 1.86
N THR A 464 13.04 5.44 2.33
CA THR A 464 11.88 5.97 3.05
C THR A 464 11.94 5.67 4.55
N MET A 465 11.13 6.38 5.34
CA MET A 465 11.00 6.17 6.79
C MET A 465 9.98 5.09 7.18
N MET A 466 9.34 4.43 6.21
CA MET A 466 8.34 3.38 6.43
C MET A 466 8.87 1.99 6.11
N HIS A 467 8.24 0.96 6.65
CA HIS A 467 8.46 -0.43 6.25
C HIS A 467 7.78 -0.72 4.91
N HIS A 468 8.31 -1.67 4.13
CA HIS A 468 7.69 -2.15 2.89
C HIS A 468 7.79 -3.68 2.80
N PRO A 469 6.66 -4.42 2.80
CA PRO A 469 6.66 -5.86 2.58
C PRO A 469 6.70 -6.13 1.07
N MET A 470 7.85 -6.54 0.55
CA MET A 470 8.02 -6.81 -0.86
C MET A 470 7.59 -8.25 -1.18
N HIS A 471 6.57 -8.41 -2.00
CA HIS A 471 6.10 -9.71 -2.51
C HIS A 471 6.60 -9.96 -3.94
N VAL A 472 6.85 -11.24 -4.27
CA VAL A 472 7.18 -11.74 -5.61
C VAL A 472 6.22 -12.89 -5.94
N HIS A 473 5.40 -12.75 -6.99
CA HIS A 473 4.49 -13.80 -7.43
C HIS A 473 5.26 -14.97 -8.06
N GLY A 474 4.70 -16.17 -7.92
CA GLY A 474 5.17 -17.38 -8.61
C GLY A 474 6.56 -17.89 -8.23
N HIS A 475 7.25 -17.31 -7.24
CA HIS A 475 8.60 -17.73 -6.84
C HIS A 475 8.77 -17.73 -5.31
N PHE A 476 9.52 -18.71 -4.80
CA PHE A 476 10.19 -18.58 -3.51
C PHE A 476 11.59 -18.00 -3.72
N PHE A 477 11.98 -17.05 -2.87
CA PHE A 477 13.32 -16.48 -2.85
C PHE A 477 14.01 -16.75 -1.51
N ARG A 478 15.34 -16.83 -1.56
CA ARG A 478 16.19 -16.83 -0.38
C ARG A 478 16.29 -15.41 0.15
N VAL A 479 15.97 -15.17 1.42
CA VAL A 479 16.34 -13.92 2.10
C VAL A 479 17.79 -14.06 2.55
N LEU A 480 18.73 -13.28 2.01
CA LEU A 480 20.15 -13.45 2.32
C LEU A 480 20.48 -12.93 3.73
N THR A 481 20.74 -13.87 4.65
CA THR A 481 20.94 -13.61 6.09
C THR A 481 22.28 -14.17 6.59
N PRO A 482 22.70 -13.88 7.84
CA PRO A 482 23.96 -14.39 8.41
C PRO A 482 24.07 -15.93 8.48
N GLN A 483 22.98 -16.65 8.22
CA GLN A 483 22.87 -18.10 8.17
C GLN A 483 23.57 -18.74 6.97
N GLY A 484 23.89 -17.97 5.92
CA GLY A 484 24.61 -18.49 4.75
C GLY A 484 23.79 -19.51 3.98
N GLU A 485 24.26 -20.76 3.92
CA GLU A 485 23.57 -21.83 3.20
C GLU A 485 22.17 -22.13 3.76
N LEU A 486 21.95 -21.94 5.07
CA LEU A 486 20.68 -22.16 5.76
C LEU A 486 19.80 -20.90 5.83
N SER A 487 20.04 -19.92 4.95
CA SER A 487 19.17 -18.74 4.80
C SER A 487 17.74 -19.16 4.45
N PRO A 488 16.69 -18.57 5.06
CA PRO A 488 15.31 -19.00 4.86
C PRO A 488 14.80 -18.69 3.44
N LEU A 489 13.91 -19.54 2.95
CA LEU A 489 13.05 -19.26 1.79
C LEU A 489 11.80 -18.51 2.26
N LYS A 490 11.36 -17.54 1.47
CA LYS A 490 10.12 -16.76 1.66
C LYS A 490 9.55 -16.34 0.31
N HIS A 491 8.31 -15.84 0.30
CA HIS A 491 7.67 -15.20 -0.86
C HIS A 491 7.36 -13.70 -0.60
N THR A 492 7.39 -13.26 0.66
CA THR A 492 7.22 -11.87 1.09
C THR A 492 8.40 -11.47 1.98
N VAL A 493 8.89 -10.22 1.90
CA VAL A 493 9.99 -9.77 2.77
C VAL A 493 9.85 -8.32 3.21
N ASP A 494 9.85 -8.10 4.53
CA ASP A 494 9.95 -6.77 5.12
C ASP A 494 11.31 -6.12 4.82
N VAL A 495 11.26 -4.98 4.13
CA VAL A 495 12.39 -4.08 3.90
C VAL A 495 12.25 -2.87 4.86
N PRO A 496 12.97 -2.86 5.99
CA PRO A 496 12.76 -1.86 7.04
C PRO A 496 13.15 -0.43 6.64
N PRO A 497 12.69 0.61 7.38
CA PRO A 497 13.08 2.01 7.20
C PRO A 497 14.59 2.20 7.10
N MET A 498 15.04 2.98 6.11
CA MET A 498 16.46 3.32 5.88
C MET A 498 17.43 2.11 5.77
N ALA A 499 16.90 0.92 5.47
CA ALA A 499 17.65 -0.34 5.47
C ALA A 499 17.99 -0.84 4.05
N THR A 500 18.67 -1.99 3.98
CA THR A 500 18.79 -2.79 2.76
C THR A 500 18.40 -4.23 3.05
N ARG A 501 17.63 -4.83 2.14
CA ARG A 501 17.41 -6.28 2.07
C ARG A 501 17.92 -6.81 0.75
N THR A 502 18.43 -8.03 0.75
CA THR A 502 18.83 -8.72 -0.47
C THR A 502 18.15 -10.08 -0.51
N ILE A 503 17.49 -10.36 -1.63
CA ILE A 503 16.91 -11.68 -1.93
C ILE A 503 17.56 -12.26 -3.19
N GLU A 504 17.54 -13.57 -3.34
CA GLU A 504 17.85 -14.23 -4.61
C GLU A 504 16.94 -15.43 -4.90
N PHE A 505 16.51 -15.58 -6.14
CA PHE A 505 15.75 -16.72 -6.65
C PHE A 505 16.34 -17.23 -7.97
N LEU A 506 16.07 -18.48 -8.31
CA LEU A 506 16.33 -19.02 -9.64
C LEU A 506 15.14 -18.66 -10.55
N ALA A 507 15.42 -18.27 -11.79
CA ALA A 507 14.38 -18.01 -12.79
C ALA A 507 13.92 -19.34 -13.44
N ASP A 508 13.14 -20.13 -12.72
CA ASP A 508 12.68 -21.47 -13.12
C ASP A 508 11.14 -21.61 -13.31
N GLU A 509 10.40 -20.50 -13.23
CA GLU A 509 8.93 -20.44 -13.39
C GLU A 509 8.54 -19.51 -14.55
N PRO A 510 8.57 -19.96 -15.82
CA PRO A 510 8.38 -19.08 -16.97
C PRO A 510 7.00 -18.42 -17.07
N GLY A 511 6.98 -17.09 -17.22
CA GLY A 511 5.75 -16.30 -17.39
C GLY A 511 6.01 -14.80 -17.35
N ASP A 512 4.98 -14.03 -16.99
CA ASP A 512 5.16 -12.71 -16.40
C ASP A 512 4.46 -12.63 -15.05
N TRP A 513 5.19 -12.22 -14.02
CA TRP A 513 4.80 -12.31 -12.62
C TRP A 513 4.82 -10.94 -11.97
N PHE A 514 3.86 -10.66 -11.10
CA PHE A 514 3.79 -9.37 -10.42
C PHE A 514 4.78 -9.34 -9.24
N MET A 515 5.32 -8.16 -8.95
CA MET A 515 6.16 -7.89 -7.79
C MET A 515 5.80 -6.51 -7.28
N HIS A 516 5.47 -6.39 -6.00
CA HIS A 516 4.97 -5.14 -5.44
C HIS A 516 5.22 -5.03 -3.94
N CYS A 517 5.09 -3.81 -3.44
CA CYS A 517 4.88 -3.59 -2.02
C CYS A 517 3.46 -4.05 -1.66
N HIS A 518 3.32 -4.89 -0.63
CA HIS A 518 2.04 -5.38 -0.11
C HIS A 518 1.46 -4.45 0.97
N ILE A 519 1.82 -3.16 0.94
CA ILE A 519 0.94 -2.11 1.46
C ILE A 519 0.02 -1.75 0.29
N LEU A 520 -1.26 -2.06 0.41
CA LEU A 520 -2.26 -2.01 -0.66
C LEU A 520 -2.29 -0.63 -1.37
N TYR A 521 -2.20 0.44 -0.58
CA TYR A 521 -2.20 1.82 -1.10
C TYR A 521 -0.88 2.20 -1.81
N HIS A 522 0.26 1.61 -1.43
CA HIS A 522 1.52 1.76 -2.18
C HIS A 522 1.44 1.02 -3.53
N MET A 523 0.84 -0.17 -3.55
CA MET A 523 0.62 -0.97 -4.77
C MET A 523 -0.24 -0.21 -5.79
N ASP A 524 -1.42 0.26 -5.36
CA ASP A 524 -2.42 0.97 -6.18
C ASP A 524 -1.89 2.34 -6.68
N MET A 525 -0.90 2.93 -5.98
CA MET A 525 -0.14 4.10 -6.42
C MET A 525 1.16 3.80 -7.18
N GLY A 526 1.39 2.55 -7.58
CA GLY A 526 2.41 2.17 -8.54
C GLY A 526 3.72 1.66 -7.97
N MET A 527 3.77 1.24 -6.70
CA MET A 527 4.93 0.54 -6.12
C MET A 527 4.99 -0.94 -6.54
N ALA A 528 4.96 -1.17 -7.84
CA ALA A 528 4.92 -2.47 -8.48
C ALA A 528 5.83 -2.53 -9.71
N ARG A 529 6.14 -3.75 -10.13
CA ARG A 529 6.84 -4.13 -11.37
C ARG A 529 6.32 -5.50 -11.83
N VAL A 530 6.48 -5.79 -13.12
CA VAL A 530 6.32 -7.14 -13.67
C VAL A 530 7.69 -7.74 -13.91
N ILE A 531 7.98 -8.86 -13.26
CA ILE A 531 9.11 -9.74 -13.57
C ILE A 531 8.74 -10.54 -14.81
N SER A 532 9.43 -10.32 -15.93
CA SER A 532 9.04 -10.85 -17.23
C SER A 532 10.17 -11.66 -17.86
N TYR A 533 9.92 -12.95 -18.10
CA TYR A 533 10.83 -13.81 -18.88
C TYR A 533 10.84 -13.38 -20.36
N ARG A 534 9.69 -12.90 -20.84
CA ARG A 534 9.42 -12.56 -22.24
C ARG A 534 9.79 -11.13 -22.64
N ALA A 535 10.27 -10.27 -21.72
CA ALA A 535 10.65 -8.87 -22.00
C ALA A 535 11.78 -8.69 -23.05
N HIS A 536 12.40 -9.78 -23.49
CA HIS A 536 13.38 -9.82 -24.57
C HIS A 536 12.73 -9.98 -25.97
N GLU A 537 11.44 -10.30 -26.05
CA GLU A 537 10.70 -10.58 -27.27
C GLU A 537 10.07 -9.30 -27.85
N PRO A 538 10.36 -8.91 -29.11
CA PRO A 538 9.90 -7.63 -29.67
C PRO A 538 8.38 -7.45 -29.81
N GLU A 539 7.61 -8.53 -29.73
CA GLU A 539 6.14 -8.50 -29.81
C GLU A 539 5.47 -8.57 -28.43
N HIS A 540 6.24 -8.79 -27.35
CA HIS A 540 5.69 -8.90 -26.01
C HIS A 540 5.40 -7.53 -25.41
N VAL A 541 4.15 -7.33 -25.00
CA VAL A 541 3.67 -6.07 -24.41
C VAL A 541 3.00 -6.39 -23.08
N ILE A 542 3.64 -5.99 -21.98
CA ILE A 542 3.04 -6.08 -20.65
C ILE A 542 1.76 -5.25 -20.61
N ARG A 543 0.70 -5.91 -20.12
CA ARG A 543 -0.58 -5.34 -19.76
C ARG A 543 -0.72 -5.44 -18.24
N ALA A 544 -1.53 -4.57 -17.67
CA ALA A 544 -1.87 -4.53 -16.24
C ALA A 544 -3.16 -3.72 -16.08
N ASP A 545 -3.67 -3.58 -14.85
CA ASP A 545 -4.82 -2.73 -14.57
C ASP A 545 -4.56 -1.28 -15.06
N PRO A 546 -5.49 -0.68 -15.85
CA PRO A 546 -5.35 0.70 -16.32
C PRO A 546 -5.04 1.73 -15.22
N LYS A 547 -5.47 1.51 -13.96
CA LYS A 547 -5.16 2.39 -12.83
C LYS A 547 -3.65 2.50 -12.54
N LEU A 548 -2.92 1.40 -12.70
CA LEU A 548 -1.47 1.36 -12.46
C LEU A 548 -0.66 2.17 -13.49
N TYR A 549 -1.27 2.54 -14.62
CA TYR A 549 -0.70 3.43 -15.63
C TYR A 549 -0.97 4.93 -15.37
N GLY A 550 -1.70 5.28 -14.32
CA GLY A 550 -1.92 6.66 -13.89
C GLY A 550 -3.34 6.90 -13.39
N GLN A 551 -3.50 7.05 -12.08
CA GLN A 551 -4.76 7.47 -11.48
C GLN A 551 -4.97 8.98 -11.58
N THR A 552 -6.23 9.41 -11.68
CA THR A 552 -6.62 10.82 -11.80
C THR A 552 -7.45 11.23 -10.59
N PHE A 553 -6.98 12.25 -9.86
CA PHE A 553 -7.64 12.73 -8.63
C PHE A 553 -8.07 14.18 -8.79
N GLY A 554 -9.32 14.47 -8.40
CA GLY A 554 -9.86 15.82 -8.28
C GLY A 554 -9.86 16.25 -6.81
N PHE A 555 -9.51 17.51 -6.56
CA PHE A 555 -9.46 18.13 -5.23
C PHE A 555 -10.18 19.48 -5.27
N LEU A 556 -10.89 19.81 -4.17
CA LEU A 556 -11.56 21.09 -4.01
C LEU A 556 -11.33 21.62 -2.58
N ASP A 557 -10.44 22.58 -2.43
CA ASP A 557 -10.08 23.21 -1.16
C ASP A 557 -10.35 24.72 -1.16
N GLY A 558 -10.44 25.32 0.02
CA GLY A 558 -10.62 26.76 0.15
C GLY A 558 -10.92 27.25 1.56
N THR A 559 -10.95 28.57 1.70
CA THR A 559 -11.17 29.26 2.97
C THR A 559 -12.22 30.35 2.78
N LEU A 560 -13.30 30.27 3.55
CA LEU A 560 -14.43 31.21 3.54
C LEU A 560 -14.50 31.91 4.89
N THR A 561 -14.31 33.23 4.90
CA THR A 561 -14.34 34.06 6.10
C THR A 561 -15.30 35.25 5.96
N THR A 562 -15.48 36.01 7.03
CA THR A 562 -16.26 37.26 7.02
C THR A 562 -15.69 38.37 6.13
N ASN A 563 -14.48 38.23 5.58
CA ASN A 563 -13.80 39.24 4.75
C ASN A 563 -13.27 38.71 3.40
N MET A 564 -13.07 37.40 3.22
CA MET A 564 -12.43 36.82 2.04
C MET A 564 -13.05 35.46 1.67
N ALA A 565 -12.93 35.06 0.41
CA ALA A 565 -13.37 33.76 -0.08
C ALA A 565 -12.39 33.20 -1.12
N MET A 566 -11.29 32.62 -0.64
CA MET A 566 -10.22 32.01 -1.45
C MET A 566 -10.45 30.51 -1.65
N GLY A 567 -9.80 29.93 -2.66
CA GLY A 567 -9.75 28.48 -2.83
C GLY A 567 -9.14 27.99 -4.14
N ARG A 568 -9.22 26.68 -4.33
CA ARG A 568 -8.60 25.96 -5.43
C ARG A 568 -9.45 24.74 -5.82
N PHE A 569 -9.68 24.60 -7.12
CA PHE A 569 -10.03 23.33 -7.74
C PHE A 569 -8.83 22.81 -8.53
N ALA A 570 -8.47 21.55 -8.35
CA ALA A 570 -7.34 20.94 -9.04
C ALA A 570 -7.65 19.51 -9.51
N VAL A 571 -7.13 19.14 -10.68
CA VAL A 571 -7.11 17.77 -11.19
C VAL A 571 -5.65 17.37 -11.38
N MET A 572 -5.23 16.32 -10.68
CA MET A 572 -3.88 15.76 -10.75
C MET A 572 -3.91 14.41 -11.49
N HIS A 573 -2.94 14.20 -12.37
CA HIS A 573 -2.70 12.94 -13.08
C HIS A 573 -1.19 12.73 -13.25
N ASP A 574 -0.66 11.64 -12.69
CA ASP A 574 0.77 11.37 -12.55
C ASP A 574 1.58 12.57 -11.99
N ARG A 575 2.43 13.22 -12.79
CA ARG A 575 3.23 14.40 -12.41
C ARG A 575 2.54 15.74 -12.67
N GLU A 576 1.44 15.73 -13.41
CA GLU A 576 0.76 16.92 -13.89
C GLU A 576 -0.40 17.31 -12.97
N THR A 577 -0.50 18.58 -12.60
CA THR A 577 -1.69 19.14 -11.95
C THR A 577 -2.18 20.34 -12.73
N PHE A 578 -3.44 20.31 -13.16
CA PHE A 578 -4.15 21.43 -13.80
C PHE A 578 -5.23 21.94 -12.85
N GLY A 579 -5.48 23.25 -12.79
CA GLY A 579 -6.49 23.76 -11.87
C GLY A 579 -6.86 25.22 -12.04
N VAL A 580 -7.75 25.64 -11.15
CA VAL A 580 -8.20 27.02 -10.98
C VAL A 580 -7.97 27.40 -9.51
N ARG A 581 -7.20 28.45 -9.25
CA ARG A 581 -7.11 29.12 -7.94
C ARG A 581 -7.93 30.40 -8.01
N TRP A 582 -8.59 30.80 -6.94
CA TRP A 582 -9.25 32.10 -6.83
C TRP A 582 -9.01 32.73 -5.47
N ASP A 583 -8.98 34.07 -5.44
CA ASP A 583 -9.25 34.86 -4.25
C ASP A 583 -10.29 35.95 -4.57
N LEU A 584 -11.14 36.24 -3.58
CA LEU A 584 -12.33 37.08 -3.67
C LEU A 584 -12.41 37.91 -2.38
N GLN A 585 -11.86 39.12 -2.43
CA GLN A 585 -11.53 39.92 -1.24
C GLN A 585 -12.52 41.07 -1.04
N LEU A 586 -13.17 41.15 0.13
CA LEU A 586 -14.20 42.16 0.42
C LEU A 586 -13.57 43.45 0.96
N HIS A 587 -13.85 44.55 0.27
CA HIS A 587 -13.30 45.86 0.61
C HIS A 587 -14.20 46.67 1.56
N SER A 588 -13.62 47.17 2.66
CA SER A 588 -14.30 48.01 3.65
C SER A 588 -13.48 49.25 4.02
N HIS A 589 -13.85 50.40 3.46
CA HIS A 589 -13.15 51.67 3.71
C HIS A 589 -13.67 52.32 5.02
N SER A 590 -12.78 52.55 5.98
CA SER A 590 -13.13 53.07 7.31
C SER A 590 -13.37 54.60 7.35
N GLY A 591 -14.41 55.06 6.68
CA GLY A 591 -14.93 56.42 6.82
C GLY A 591 -15.50 56.69 8.22
N HIS A 592 -15.46 57.95 8.68
CA HIS A 592 -15.94 58.38 10.01
C HIS A 592 -17.48 58.30 10.22
N ALA A 593 -18.22 57.58 9.37
CA ALA A 593 -19.68 57.55 9.36
C ALA A 593 -20.27 56.17 8.99
N GLY A 594 -19.78 55.12 9.65
CA GLY A 594 -20.35 53.77 9.58
C GLY A 594 -19.71 52.85 8.54
N HIS A 595 -19.77 51.54 8.80
CA HIS A 595 -19.26 50.52 7.88
C HIS A 595 -20.19 50.37 6.69
N ARG A 596 -19.65 50.57 5.49
CA ARG A 596 -20.34 50.31 4.21
C ARG A 596 -19.37 49.51 3.33
N MET A 597 -19.83 48.36 2.83
CA MET A 597 -19.06 47.57 1.88
C MET A 597 -19.40 48.06 0.48
N GLU A 598 -18.39 48.48 -0.29
CA GLU A 598 -18.58 49.12 -1.60
C GLU A 598 -17.70 48.51 -2.72
N GLY A 599 -16.93 47.46 -2.44
CA GLY A 599 -16.10 46.76 -3.44
C GLY A 599 -15.85 45.27 -3.12
N LEU A 600 -15.53 44.51 -4.17
CA LEU A 600 -15.09 43.11 -4.15
C LEU A 600 -14.01 42.97 -5.21
N GLU A 601 -12.77 42.73 -4.78
CA GLU A 601 -11.65 42.45 -5.68
C GLU A 601 -11.56 40.95 -5.98
N ARG A 602 -10.92 40.60 -7.11
CA ARG A 602 -10.85 39.23 -7.61
C ARG A 602 -9.52 38.97 -8.29
N GLU A 603 -8.87 37.86 -7.93
CA GLU A 603 -7.79 37.25 -8.72
C GLU A 603 -8.18 35.79 -8.99
N VAL A 604 -8.02 35.33 -10.23
CA VAL A 604 -8.33 33.95 -10.66
C VAL A 604 -7.22 33.43 -11.56
N ASP A 605 -6.49 32.41 -11.10
CA ASP A 605 -5.40 31.78 -11.85
C ASP A 605 -5.87 30.44 -12.44
N LEU A 606 -5.89 30.34 -13.76
CA LEU A 606 -5.82 29.05 -14.44
C LEU A 606 -4.36 28.60 -14.41
N PHE A 607 -4.04 27.50 -13.71
CA PHE A 607 -2.66 27.06 -13.52
C PHE A 607 -2.43 25.62 -14.00
N TRP A 608 -1.18 25.36 -14.37
CA TRP A 608 -0.59 24.04 -14.56
C TRP A 608 0.71 23.96 -13.75
N THR A 609 0.96 22.80 -13.14
CA THR A 609 2.23 22.48 -12.51
C THR A 609 2.71 21.08 -12.89
N HIS A 610 4.03 20.92 -13.02
CA HIS A 610 4.70 19.64 -13.25
C HIS A 610 5.66 19.34 -12.10
N LEU A 611 5.59 18.13 -11.54
CA LEU A 611 6.41 17.64 -10.44
C LEU A 611 7.73 17.03 -10.93
N PHE A 612 8.86 17.69 -10.65
CA PHE A 612 10.19 17.10 -10.88
C PHE A 612 10.60 16.18 -9.73
N ASP A 613 10.50 16.69 -8.49
CA ASP A 613 10.78 15.96 -7.25
C ASP A 613 9.98 16.55 -6.08
N GLU A 614 10.04 15.91 -4.90
CA GLU A 614 9.36 16.32 -3.66
C GLU A 614 9.66 17.77 -3.20
N ASN A 615 10.72 18.40 -3.70
CA ASN A 615 11.07 19.80 -3.44
C ASN A 615 10.88 20.73 -4.63
N LEU A 616 10.69 20.27 -5.87
CA LEU A 616 10.72 21.11 -7.08
C LEU A 616 9.56 20.84 -8.04
N ARG A 617 8.83 21.91 -8.39
CA ARG A 617 7.80 21.92 -9.43
C ARG A 617 7.99 23.12 -10.35
N SER A 618 7.67 23.01 -11.64
CA SER A 618 7.40 24.21 -12.47
C SER A 618 5.94 24.62 -12.29
N ILE A 619 5.65 25.91 -12.48
CA ILE A 619 4.29 26.45 -12.59
C ILE A 619 4.19 27.34 -13.83
N ALA A 620 3.08 27.26 -14.55
CA ALA A 620 2.70 28.27 -15.53
C ALA A 620 1.18 28.41 -15.58
N GLY A 621 0.68 29.56 -16.00
CA GLY A 621 -0.75 29.83 -15.96
C GLY A 621 -1.18 31.12 -16.63
N PHE A 622 -2.47 31.40 -16.52
CA PHE A 622 -3.08 32.66 -16.93
C PHE A 622 -3.92 33.20 -15.79
N ARG A 623 -3.63 34.45 -15.40
CA ARG A 623 -4.26 35.20 -14.33
C ARG A 623 -5.29 36.16 -14.91
N PHE A 624 -6.49 36.14 -14.35
CA PHE A 624 -7.51 37.16 -14.53
C PHE A 624 -7.60 37.98 -13.24
N ALA A 625 -7.50 39.30 -13.32
CA ALA A 625 -7.47 40.18 -12.14
C ALA A 625 -8.35 41.43 -12.34
N ASP A 626 -9.10 41.78 -11.30
CA ASP A 626 -10.03 42.92 -11.23
C ASP A 626 -9.72 43.74 -9.96
N ARG A 627 -8.47 44.24 -9.88
CA ARG A 627 -7.84 45.06 -8.81
C ARG A 627 -7.14 46.26 -9.45
N GLU A 628 -7.11 47.42 -8.77
CA GLU A 628 -6.69 48.69 -9.40
C GLU A 628 -5.22 48.66 -9.88
N GLY A 629 -5.01 48.74 -11.20
CA GLY A 629 -3.70 48.63 -11.87
C GLY A 629 -3.58 47.37 -12.73
N THR A 630 -4.01 46.24 -12.17
CA THR A 630 -3.77 44.87 -12.66
C THR A 630 -4.39 44.54 -14.02
N ARG A 631 -3.90 43.48 -14.66
CA ARG A 631 -4.35 43.00 -15.97
C ARG A 631 -4.39 41.48 -16.10
N ASP A 632 -5.19 41.02 -17.05
CA ASP A 632 -5.17 39.66 -17.60
C ASP A 632 -3.77 39.33 -18.17
N ARG A 633 -3.08 38.33 -17.60
CA ARG A 633 -1.66 38.07 -17.88
C ARG A 633 -1.26 36.59 -17.81
N PHE A 634 -0.33 36.20 -18.68
CA PHE A 634 0.31 34.88 -18.59
C PHE A 634 1.46 34.94 -17.59
N PHE A 635 1.68 33.87 -16.82
CA PHE A 635 2.82 33.75 -15.90
C PHE A 635 3.52 32.40 -16.01
N ALA A 636 4.82 32.38 -15.73
CA ALA A 636 5.62 31.16 -15.65
C ALA A 636 6.69 31.27 -14.55
N GLY A 637 6.99 30.15 -13.89
CA GLY A 637 7.83 30.14 -12.70
C GLY A 637 8.16 28.75 -12.18
N ALA A 638 8.66 28.70 -10.95
CA ALA A 638 8.93 27.47 -10.23
C ALA A 638 8.48 27.57 -8.77
N ARG A 639 8.07 26.43 -8.20
CA ARG A 639 7.81 26.26 -6.78
C ARG A 639 8.89 25.36 -6.19
N TYR A 640 9.60 25.83 -5.15
CA TYR A 640 10.71 25.14 -4.52
C TYR A 640 10.58 25.07 -2.99
N ARG A 641 10.90 23.92 -2.40
CA ARG A 641 10.85 23.70 -0.94
C ARG A 641 12.19 24.08 -0.31
N LEU A 642 12.19 25.15 0.49
CA LEU A 642 13.33 25.61 1.27
C LEU A 642 13.49 24.83 2.60
N PRO A 643 14.65 24.92 3.27
CA PRO A 643 14.79 24.51 4.67
C PRO A 643 13.66 25.01 5.57
N TYR A 644 13.30 24.22 6.57
CA TYR A 644 12.13 24.44 7.44
C TYR A 644 10.78 24.28 6.74
N LEU A 645 10.72 23.48 5.66
CA LEU A 645 9.51 23.19 4.88
C LEU A 645 8.75 24.45 4.42
N VAL A 646 9.47 25.55 4.19
CA VAL A 646 8.91 26.77 3.59
C VAL A 646 8.84 26.56 2.09
N TRP A 647 7.65 26.68 1.49
CA TRP A 647 7.49 26.68 0.05
C TRP A 647 7.73 28.09 -0.50
N THR A 648 8.54 28.19 -1.55
CA THR A 648 8.73 29.42 -2.33
C THR A 648 8.13 29.21 -3.71
N GLU A 649 7.11 29.97 -4.08
CA GLU A 649 6.65 30.14 -5.46
C GLU A 649 7.31 31.41 -6.01
N ALA A 650 7.96 31.33 -7.17
CA ALA A 650 8.57 32.48 -7.83
C ALA A 650 8.22 32.44 -9.32
N ALA A 651 7.48 33.45 -9.79
CA ALA A 651 6.97 33.53 -11.15
C ALA A 651 7.18 34.92 -11.75
N VAL A 652 7.38 34.96 -13.07
CA VAL A 652 7.44 36.18 -13.87
C VAL A 652 6.28 36.17 -14.85
N ASP A 653 5.63 37.32 -15.02
CA ASP A 653 4.47 37.46 -15.91
C ASP A 653 4.82 38.02 -17.31
N SER A 654 3.80 38.20 -18.14
CA SER A 654 3.90 38.70 -19.51
C SER A 654 4.11 40.22 -19.66
N GLU A 655 3.93 41.02 -18.60
CA GLU A 655 4.29 42.44 -18.59
C GLU A 655 5.73 42.64 -18.07
N GLY A 656 6.23 41.67 -17.30
CA GLY A 656 7.62 41.56 -16.83
C GLY A 656 7.76 41.61 -15.30
N ASP A 657 6.63 41.64 -14.58
CA ASP A 657 6.58 41.73 -13.13
C ASP A 657 6.93 40.39 -12.46
N LEU A 658 7.48 40.47 -11.26
CA LEU A 658 8.01 39.36 -10.47
C LEU A 658 7.19 39.19 -9.20
N ARG A 659 6.49 38.07 -9.09
CA ARG A 659 5.82 37.65 -7.85
C ARG A 659 6.62 36.56 -7.15
N VAL A 660 6.85 36.73 -5.85
CA VAL A 660 7.52 35.75 -4.97
C VAL A 660 6.69 35.53 -3.71
N THR A 661 6.13 34.33 -3.60
CA THR A 661 5.29 33.89 -2.48
C THR A 661 6.07 32.94 -1.57
N LEU A 662 6.12 33.22 -0.28
CA LEU A 662 6.61 32.31 0.76
C LEU A 662 5.41 31.77 1.55
N MET A 663 5.20 30.45 1.54
CA MET A 663 4.12 29.75 2.24
C MET A 663 4.69 28.80 3.30
N ARG A 664 4.08 28.75 4.48
CA ARG A 664 4.49 27.85 5.57
C ARG A 664 3.32 27.49 6.50
N GLU A 665 2.89 26.23 6.44
CA GLU A 665 1.97 25.61 7.41
C GLU A 665 2.76 25.07 8.62
N LEU A 666 2.27 25.29 9.85
CA LEU A 666 2.94 24.90 11.11
C LEU A 666 1.98 24.17 12.06
N ALA A 667 2.17 22.86 12.25
CA ALA A 667 1.43 22.08 13.24
C ALA A 667 1.84 22.48 14.68
N LEU A 668 1.07 23.36 15.31
CA LEU A 668 1.38 23.91 16.64
C LEU A 668 1.08 22.89 17.75
N ALA A 669 -0.10 22.29 17.72
CA ALA A 669 -0.59 21.25 18.62
C ALA A 669 -1.60 20.38 17.85
N GLU A 670 -2.01 19.21 18.37
CA GLU A 670 -2.76 18.18 17.62
C GLU A 670 -3.78 18.73 16.61
N ARG A 671 -4.81 19.45 17.06
CA ARG A 671 -5.83 20.05 16.17
C ARG A 671 -5.59 21.51 15.80
N TRP A 672 -4.42 22.07 16.09
CA TRP A 672 -4.09 23.49 15.89
C TRP A 672 -2.90 23.65 14.97
N ASP A 673 -3.14 24.24 13.81
CA ASP A 673 -2.15 24.59 12.81
C ASP A 673 -2.17 26.10 12.53
N LEU A 674 -1.05 26.60 11.99
CA LEU A 674 -0.85 27.99 11.64
C LEU A 674 -0.30 28.09 10.22
N ASP A 675 -1.14 28.55 9.30
CA ASP A 675 -0.75 28.98 7.96
C ASP A 675 -0.08 30.35 8.04
N LEU A 676 1.04 30.52 7.33
CA LEU A 676 1.70 31.80 7.12
C LEU A 676 1.97 31.99 5.63
N MET A 677 1.57 33.13 5.08
CA MET A 677 1.95 33.57 3.74
C MET A 677 2.61 34.94 3.77
N LEU A 678 3.64 35.13 2.94
CA LEU A 678 4.25 36.42 2.63
C LEU A 678 4.45 36.48 1.12
N GLU A 679 3.73 37.38 0.45
CA GLU A 679 3.82 37.61 -0.99
C GLU A 679 4.49 38.96 -1.25
N TYR A 680 5.46 38.98 -2.16
CA TYR A 680 6.01 40.20 -2.72
C TYR A 680 5.70 40.22 -4.23
N ASP A 681 5.03 41.26 -4.68
CA ASP A 681 4.72 41.53 -6.09
C ASP A 681 5.31 42.89 -6.46
N THR A 682 5.91 43.01 -7.65
CA THR A 682 6.47 44.29 -8.11
C THR A 682 5.40 45.33 -8.47
N GLU A 683 4.13 44.92 -8.58
CA GLU A 683 2.97 45.78 -8.79
C GLU A 683 2.25 46.17 -7.48
N THR A 684 1.92 45.21 -6.60
CA THR A 684 1.06 45.44 -5.40
C THR A 684 1.82 45.58 -4.07
N GLU A 685 3.15 45.68 -4.09
CA GLU A 685 4.05 45.74 -2.93
C GLU A 685 4.14 44.42 -2.13
N LEU A 686 3.74 44.41 -0.84
CA LEU A 686 4.03 43.34 0.11
C LEU A 686 2.79 42.93 0.89
N GLU A 687 2.24 41.78 0.55
CA GLU A 687 1.02 41.22 1.13
C GLU A 687 1.38 40.08 2.09
N ALA A 688 0.62 39.91 3.17
CA ALA A 688 0.92 38.94 4.22
C ALA A 688 -0.33 38.38 4.88
N GLU A 689 -0.29 37.09 5.20
CA GLU A 689 -1.37 36.36 5.87
C GLU A 689 -0.88 35.55 7.07
N ALA A 690 -1.78 35.37 8.04
CA ALA A 690 -1.64 34.39 9.12
C ALA A 690 -3.01 33.76 9.42
N GLY A 691 -3.17 32.48 9.09
CA GLY A 691 -4.37 31.69 9.35
C GLY A 691 -4.17 30.77 10.54
N LEU A 692 -4.87 31.01 11.65
CA LEU A 692 -4.90 30.08 12.78
C LEU A 692 -6.11 29.16 12.64
N ASN A 693 -5.90 27.89 12.33
CA ASN A 693 -6.98 26.92 12.10
C ASN A 693 -7.15 25.96 13.28
N TYR A 694 -8.36 25.43 13.41
CA TYR A 694 -8.71 24.35 14.32
C TYR A 694 -9.45 23.24 13.57
N THR A 695 -8.79 22.10 13.37
CA THR A 695 -9.35 20.96 12.63
C THR A 695 -10.55 20.34 13.36
N LEU A 696 -11.72 20.34 12.71
CA LEU A 696 -12.98 19.81 13.26
C LEU A 696 -13.20 18.37 12.76
N THR A 697 -13.35 18.20 11.45
CA THR A 697 -13.47 16.90 10.75
C THR A 697 -12.30 16.73 9.78
N LYS A 698 -12.35 15.69 8.95
CA LYS A 698 -11.35 15.42 7.90
C LYS A 698 -11.39 16.44 6.76
N GLU A 699 -12.56 17.05 6.56
CA GLU A 699 -12.91 17.94 5.45
C GLU A 699 -13.05 19.41 5.88
N LEU A 700 -13.03 19.71 7.19
CA LEU A 700 -13.42 21.01 7.73
C LEU A 700 -12.60 21.43 8.97
N ALA A 701 -12.08 22.65 8.93
CA ALA A 701 -11.48 23.35 10.07
C ALA A 701 -12.16 24.71 10.29
N ALA A 702 -12.29 25.15 11.55
CA ALA A 702 -12.61 26.54 11.85
C ALA A 702 -11.35 27.40 11.69
N THR A 703 -11.43 28.59 11.12
CA THR A 703 -10.27 29.46 10.88
C THR A 703 -10.46 30.89 11.37
N LEU A 704 -9.37 31.45 11.90
CA LEU A 704 -9.17 32.86 12.17
C LEU A 704 -8.05 33.36 11.26
N LEU A 705 -8.42 33.97 10.13
CA LEU A 705 -7.48 34.50 9.15
C LEU A 705 -7.20 35.98 9.43
N TRP A 706 -5.92 36.36 9.48
CA TRP A 706 -5.50 37.75 9.37
C TRP A 706 -4.87 37.99 8.00
N HIS A 707 -5.35 39.00 7.28
CA HIS A 707 -4.73 39.56 6.09
C HIS A 707 -4.19 40.96 6.40
N SER A 708 -3.03 41.29 5.82
CA SER A 708 -2.41 42.63 5.87
C SER A 708 -3.43 43.74 5.56
N GLU A 709 -4.09 43.67 4.41
CA GLU A 709 -5.10 44.61 3.93
C GLU A 709 -6.50 44.39 4.56
N HIS A 710 -7.15 43.26 4.27
CA HIS A 710 -8.55 42.97 4.65
C HIS A 710 -8.77 42.64 6.14
N ARG A 711 -7.70 42.70 6.96
CA ARG A 711 -7.73 42.51 8.43
C ARG A 711 -8.18 41.11 8.83
N VAL A 712 -8.85 41.00 9.98
CA VAL A 712 -9.20 39.71 10.58
C VAL A 712 -10.58 39.24 10.10
N GLY A 713 -10.62 38.02 9.57
CA GLY A 713 -11.83 37.27 9.26
C GLY A 713 -11.98 36.03 10.15
N LEU A 714 -13.23 35.68 10.45
CA LEU A 714 -13.58 34.40 11.08
C LEU A 714 -14.36 33.55 10.07
N GLY A 715 -14.14 32.24 10.05
CA GLY A 715 -14.92 31.33 9.19
C GLY A 715 -14.39 29.90 9.19
N PHE A 716 -14.30 29.29 8.01
CA PHE A 716 -13.90 27.88 7.85
C PHE A 716 -12.95 27.67 6.66
N ARG A 717 -11.94 26.81 6.86
CA ARG A 717 -11.13 26.17 5.81
C ARG A 717 -11.75 24.80 5.53
N PHE A 718 -11.91 24.42 4.26
CA PHE A 718 -12.48 23.14 3.84
C PHE A 718 -11.60 22.43 2.81
N THR A 719 -11.78 21.12 2.66
CA THR A 719 -11.05 20.28 1.70
C THR A 719 -11.89 19.06 1.32
N LEU A 720 -12.14 18.89 0.02
CA LEU A 720 -13.03 17.90 -0.58
C LEU A 720 -12.36 17.08 -1.69
#